data_AF-A0A8J7I038-F1
#
_entry.id   AF-A0A8J7I038-F1
#
_cell.length_a   1.000
_cell.length_b   1.000
_cell.length_c   1.000
_cell.angle_alpha   90.00
_cell.angle_beta   90.00
_cell.angle_gamma   90.00
#
_symmetry.space_group_name_H-M   'P 1'
#
loop_
_entity.id
_entity.type
_entity.pdbx_description
1 polymer ?
#
loop_
_entity_poly.entity_id
_entity_poly.type
_entity_poly.pdbx_seq_one_letter_code
_entity_poly.pdbx_strand_id
1 'polypeptide(L)'
;MSNTPTASGFWSYVVECVRLLYWIYFKPFTFERWLRDIHPELKPINNPFAKRAEFRTNPRLRRYVGQVWWLTAVVPMFVVLLVAPIYTLASGESFNWFLSCLFLVGWLIGRVLDRGGDKNRLVIILIIFAVVFPVTVLCGQFLSDVALAVAGGVAVGVGFDVAVGVALAMAVGVAVGVAESVALGVAGSVALGVAGGVALGVAGSVALGVAGGVAFGVAFGVAGMAFGVAFGVAFGVAFILGVLRVYFWLPELLWILILFLFSRIGERVNYLRYLPPHFDELIILPLPFMDVMIVEAHRKNPTAAYQTINYLINSTNQQKVAARAISGIARDILNSCQTLRDIEDIANQLTWIPSPPPKELGTVLPQLLDISQNVKASMEATSPYRQRELLNIPINALQQLKNSLAFGKNALVATMFGSIAERWLTILETARRTLEETAKQSKEIRQVYIAGNSLDPQDAKNLFKGRIDIFQQIENLALAKQPPVLLLYGGRRTGKSSALKYLPHRTGSDIIPLFVDIQGVAATATTLKGFAEKFAQQLQEVARQLPRKIYLPDPNTDKLAEDPFPALQTWFAEIEKTISNKRFLLCLDEFERLSELVQVTNSRAPLNFIRHLLQHQKQWILLFSGSHLLSELDAYWSDYLINTYAVQMSYLQESEARELILQPVEEFPNIYEPTAVDMIIQLTRCQPYLVQLMCYELVELLNRDIRKNRREADTAKVTVQDVEKVIPTVLERGDQYFRELWTSLADSDRNLLRCLIQSETPTQQHKSVIRKLVRKEILTPEDNAFQVPLVKKSIEQFLEDE
;
A
#
# COMPACT_ATOMS: atom_id res chain seq x y z
N MET A 1 -5.83 -48.88 -32.90
CA MET A 1 -6.74 -47.74 -32.66
C MET A 1 -6.13 -46.50 -33.28
N SER A 2 -6.93 -45.73 -33.99
CA SER A 2 -6.60 -44.71 -35.00
C SER A 2 -5.68 -43.60 -34.51
N ASN A 3 -4.45 -43.56 -35.05
CA ASN A 3 -3.56 -42.40 -34.99
C ASN A 3 -3.93 -41.42 -36.12
N THR A 4 -5.12 -40.84 -36.05
CA THR A 4 -5.38 -39.57 -36.74
C THR A 4 -4.99 -38.46 -35.76
N PRO A 5 -3.94 -37.67 -36.02
CA PRO A 5 -3.63 -36.53 -35.17
C PRO A 5 -4.84 -35.60 -35.19
N THR A 6 -5.37 -35.27 -34.02
CA THR A 6 -6.29 -34.13 -33.88
C THR A 6 -5.62 -32.90 -34.48
N ALA A 7 -6.39 -31.98 -35.08
CA ALA A 7 -5.84 -30.79 -35.72
C ALA A 7 -4.88 -30.01 -34.78
N SER A 8 -5.16 -30.01 -33.46
CA SER A 8 -4.28 -29.44 -32.43
C SER A 8 -2.91 -30.13 -32.30
N GLY A 9 -2.87 -31.46 -32.45
CA GLY A 9 -1.64 -32.25 -32.40
C GLY A 9 -0.71 -31.96 -33.57
N PHE A 10 -1.25 -31.80 -34.78
CA PHE A 10 -0.47 -31.46 -35.97
C PHE A 10 0.17 -30.07 -35.85
N TRP A 11 -0.59 -29.06 -35.44
CA TRP A 11 -0.05 -27.70 -35.24
C TRP A 11 1.01 -27.64 -34.15
N SER A 12 0.83 -28.38 -33.05
CA SER A 12 1.86 -28.48 -32.01
C SER A 12 3.17 -29.07 -32.52
N TYR A 13 3.09 -30.08 -33.39
CA TYR A 13 4.25 -30.68 -34.05
C TYR A 13 4.94 -29.72 -35.03
N VAL A 14 4.17 -28.97 -35.82
CA VAL A 14 4.72 -27.96 -36.74
C VAL A 14 5.45 -26.86 -35.97
N VAL A 15 4.89 -26.36 -34.86
CA VAL A 15 5.55 -25.35 -34.01
C VAL A 15 6.85 -25.89 -33.40
N GLU A 16 6.87 -27.14 -32.93
CA GLU A 16 8.10 -27.79 -32.47
C GLU A 16 9.17 -27.84 -33.59
N CYS A 17 8.78 -28.17 -34.82
CA CYS A 17 9.67 -28.16 -35.98
C CYS A 17 10.19 -26.76 -36.32
N VAL A 18 9.31 -25.74 -36.32
CA VAL A 18 9.71 -24.34 -36.56
C VAL A 18 10.67 -23.85 -35.47
N ARG A 19 10.44 -24.24 -34.20
CA ARG A 19 11.36 -23.94 -33.10
C ARG A 19 12.74 -24.55 -33.32
N LEU A 20 12.81 -25.81 -33.77
CA LEU A 20 14.09 -26.45 -34.10
C LEU A 20 14.78 -25.75 -35.26
N LEU A 21 14.04 -25.36 -36.31
CA LEU A 21 14.59 -24.62 -37.44
C LEU A 21 15.11 -23.24 -36.98
N TYR A 22 14.36 -22.54 -36.14
CA TYR A 22 14.81 -21.28 -35.52
C TYR A 22 16.10 -21.49 -34.72
N TRP A 23 16.17 -22.52 -33.88
CA TRP A 23 17.40 -22.80 -33.11
C TRP A 23 18.58 -23.20 -33.99
N ILE A 24 18.36 -23.96 -35.07
CA ILE A 24 19.42 -24.35 -36.01
C ILE A 24 20.07 -23.13 -36.66
N TYR A 25 19.28 -22.18 -37.15
CA TYR A 25 19.81 -21.02 -37.88
C TYR A 25 20.22 -19.87 -36.98
N PHE A 26 19.47 -19.62 -35.91
CA PHE A 26 19.62 -18.40 -35.11
C PHE A 26 20.22 -18.65 -33.72
N LYS A 27 20.18 -19.88 -33.18
CA LYS A 27 20.68 -20.22 -31.82
C LYS A 27 21.38 -21.58 -31.75
N PRO A 28 22.52 -21.76 -32.45
CA PRO A 28 23.19 -23.05 -32.57
C PRO A 28 23.63 -23.65 -31.21
N PHE A 29 24.00 -22.81 -30.24
CA PHE A 29 24.40 -23.26 -28.90
C PHE A 29 23.23 -23.76 -28.04
N THR A 30 22.07 -23.11 -28.12
CA THR A 30 20.85 -23.58 -27.45
C THR A 30 20.39 -24.91 -28.05
N PHE A 31 20.48 -25.03 -29.38
CA PHE A 31 20.22 -26.28 -30.08
C PHE A 31 21.16 -27.41 -29.62
N GLU A 32 22.47 -27.15 -29.56
CA GLU A 32 23.46 -28.12 -29.12
C GLU A 32 23.25 -28.58 -27.67
N ARG A 33 22.86 -27.66 -26.76
CA ARG A 33 22.52 -28.02 -25.38
C ARG A 33 21.28 -28.91 -25.32
N TRP A 34 20.24 -28.54 -26.06
CA TRP A 34 19.00 -29.33 -26.13
C TRP A 34 19.23 -30.72 -26.76
N LEU A 35 20.14 -30.84 -27.73
CA LEU A 35 20.55 -32.13 -28.29
C LEU A 35 21.28 -33.02 -27.28
N ARG A 36 22.15 -32.43 -26.45
CA ARG A 36 22.83 -33.14 -25.36
C ARG A 36 21.86 -33.71 -24.32
N ASP A 37 20.76 -33.00 -24.04
CA ASP A 37 19.69 -33.48 -23.14
C ASP A 37 18.91 -34.67 -23.73
N ILE A 38 18.89 -34.83 -25.05
CA ILE A 38 18.26 -35.98 -25.72
C ILE A 38 19.22 -37.16 -25.77
N HIS A 39 20.49 -36.91 -26.08
CA HIS A 39 21.53 -37.92 -26.09
C HIS A 39 22.92 -37.25 -26.00
N PRO A 40 23.81 -37.68 -25.09
CA PRO A 40 25.05 -36.97 -24.77
C PRO A 40 26.04 -36.86 -25.95
N GLU A 41 26.03 -37.82 -26.88
CA GLU A 41 26.91 -37.83 -28.07
C GLU A 41 26.33 -37.13 -29.32
N LEU A 42 25.10 -36.61 -29.27
CA LEU A 42 24.47 -35.97 -30.43
C LEU A 42 24.93 -34.52 -30.56
N LYS A 43 25.68 -34.24 -31.63
CA LYS A 43 26.05 -32.87 -32.04
C LYS A 43 25.21 -32.42 -33.23
N PRO A 44 25.04 -31.10 -33.47
CA PRO A 44 24.25 -30.56 -34.58
C PRO A 44 24.63 -31.10 -35.96
N ILE A 45 25.91 -31.45 -36.16
CA ILE A 45 26.45 -31.95 -37.43
C ILE A 45 26.28 -33.46 -37.63
N ASN A 46 25.94 -34.20 -36.56
CA ASN A 46 25.86 -35.65 -36.59
C ASN A 46 24.57 -36.09 -37.30
N ASN A 47 24.66 -37.10 -38.16
CA ASN A 47 23.47 -37.69 -38.77
C ASN A 47 22.65 -38.43 -37.68
N PRO A 48 21.44 -37.95 -37.32
CA PRO A 48 20.65 -38.56 -36.25
C PRO A 48 20.13 -39.95 -36.63
N PHE A 49 20.16 -40.30 -37.94
CA PHE A 49 19.80 -41.63 -38.42
C PHE A 49 20.89 -42.69 -38.19
N ALA A 50 22.09 -42.32 -37.71
CA ALA A 50 23.14 -43.27 -37.37
C ALA A 50 22.84 -44.05 -36.07
N LYS A 51 22.02 -43.50 -35.16
CA LYS A 51 21.71 -44.08 -33.84
C LYS A 51 20.39 -44.89 -33.81
N ARG A 52 20.02 -45.55 -34.91
CA ARG A 52 18.73 -46.27 -35.08
C ARG A 52 18.47 -47.37 -34.06
N ALA A 53 19.52 -48.05 -33.59
CA ALA A 53 19.40 -49.14 -32.63
C ALA A 53 18.74 -48.67 -31.31
N GLU A 54 18.89 -47.39 -30.97
CA GLU A 54 18.43 -46.80 -29.70
C GLU A 54 17.03 -46.17 -29.80
N PHE A 55 16.37 -46.22 -30.97
CA PHE A 55 15.03 -45.64 -31.15
C PHE A 55 13.94 -46.37 -30.34
N ARG A 56 14.21 -47.60 -29.89
CA ARG A 56 13.30 -48.37 -29.03
C ARG A 56 13.44 -47.96 -27.56
N THR A 57 14.62 -47.53 -27.13
CA THR A 57 14.92 -47.16 -25.73
C THR A 57 14.70 -45.67 -25.46
N ASN A 58 14.87 -44.79 -26.45
CA ASN A 58 14.68 -43.34 -26.30
C ASN A 58 13.58 -42.78 -27.24
N PRO A 59 12.35 -42.56 -26.74
CA PRO A 59 11.25 -42.03 -27.55
C PRO A 59 11.45 -40.57 -27.98
N ARG A 60 12.23 -39.76 -27.21
CA ARG A 60 12.55 -38.37 -27.57
C ARG A 60 13.47 -38.31 -28.79
N LEU A 61 14.47 -39.19 -28.84
CA LEU A 61 15.36 -39.32 -30.00
C LEU A 61 14.58 -39.70 -31.27
N ARG A 62 13.63 -40.65 -31.15
CA ARG A 62 12.76 -41.04 -32.27
C ARG A 62 11.88 -39.87 -32.77
N ARG A 63 11.34 -39.05 -31.88
CA ARG A 63 10.54 -37.87 -32.23
C ARG A 63 11.39 -36.80 -32.92
N TYR A 64 12.59 -36.52 -32.41
CA TYR A 64 13.56 -35.60 -33.01
C TYR A 64 13.99 -36.03 -34.42
N VAL A 65 14.33 -37.31 -34.61
CA VAL A 65 14.68 -37.86 -35.93
C VAL A 65 13.54 -37.68 -36.94
N GLY A 66 12.29 -37.85 -36.49
CA GLY A 66 11.11 -37.55 -37.31
C GLY A 66 11.00 -36.08 -37.70
N GLN A 67 11.28 -35.17 -36.77
CA GLN A 67 11.24 -33.72 -36.99
C GLN A 67 12.34 -33.28 -37.97
N VAL A 68 13.57 -33.78 -37.81
CA VAL A 68 14.69 -33.51 -38.75
C VAL A 68 14.35 -34.00 -40.15
N TRP A 69 13.78 -35.21 -40.28
CA TRP A 69 13.35 -35.72 -41.58
C TRP A 69 12.33 -34.78 -42.23
N TRP A 70 11.28 -34.42 -41.49
CA TRP A 70 10.22 -33.56 -41.96
C TRP A 70 10.75 -32.18 -42.39
N LEU A 71 11.57 -31.54 -41.55
CA LEU A 71 12.19 -30.26 -41.86
C LEU A 71 13.04 -30.32 -43.13
N THR A 72 13.94 -31.30 -43.25
CA THR A 72 14.81 -31.41 -44.44
C THR A 72 14.09 -31.79 -45.72
N ALA A 73 12.88 -32.36 -45.64
CA ALA A 73 12.04 -32.65 -46.80
C ALA A 73 11.20 -31.42 -47.21
N VAL A 74 10.69 -30.68 -46.23
CA VAL A 74 9.73 -29.60 -46.44
C VAL A 74 10.40 -28.26 -46.73
N VAL A 75 11.51 -27.95 -46.06
CA VAL A 75 12.20 -26.65 -46.18
C VAL A 75 12.65 -26.35 -47.62
N PRO A 76 13.29 -27.25 -48.37
CA PRO A 76 13.68 -26.97 -49.75
C PRO A 76 12.48 -26.68 -50.66
N MET A 77 11.33 -27.33 -50.45
CA MET A 77 10.11 -27.02 -51.21
C MET A 77 9.61 -25.61 -50.93
N PHE A 78 9.57 -25.19 -49.66
CA PHE A 78 9.18 -23.84 -49.28
C PHE A 78 10.18 -22.78 -49.77
N VAL A 79 11.48 -23.08 -49.73
CA VAL A 79 12.52 -22.17 -50.26
C VAL A 79 12.33 -21.96 -51.76
N VAL A 80 12.11 -23.03 -52.54
CA VAL A 80 11.82 -22.89 -53.98
C VAL A 80 10.53 -22.09 -54.22
N LEU A 81 9.48 -22.32 -53.43
CA LEU A 81 8.22 -21.58 -53.51
C LEU A 81 8.35 -20.09 -53.14
N LEU A 82 9.25 -19.73 -52.22
CA LEU A 82 9.51 -18.33 -51.85
C LEU A 82 10.47 -17.64 -52.82
N VAL A 83 11.49 -18.36 -53.30
CA VAL A 83 12.52 -17.80 -54.19
C VAL A 83 11.99 -17.65 -55.61
N ALA A 84 11.14 -18.55 -56.10
CA ALA A 84 10.64 -18.49 -57.48
C ALA A 84 9.93 -17.16 -57.81
N PRO A 85 8.98 -16.64 -57.00
CA PRO A 85 8.34 -15.35 -57.24
C PRO A 85 9.33 -14.17 -57.17
N ILE A 86 10.23 -14.20 -56.19
CA ILE A 86 11.23 -13.14 -56.00
C ILE A 86 12.21 -13.11 -57.17
N TYR A 87 12.65 -14.28 -57.64
CA TYR A 87 13.50 -14.41 -58.81
C TYR A 87 12.78 -13.86 -60.05
N THR A 88 11.56 -14.30 -60.32
CA THR A 88 10.79 -13.79 -61.48
C THR A 88 10.58 -12.27 -61.44
N LEU A 89 10.39 -11.71 -60.24
CA LEU A 89 10.19 -10.27 -60.05
C LEU A 89 11.50 -9.48 -60.20
N ALA A 90 12.62 -10.03 -59.74
CA ALA A 90 13.91 -9.36 -59.73
C ALA A 90 14.70 -9.52 -61.05
N SER A 91 14.60 -10.69 -61.72
CA SER A 91 15.32 -10.99 -62.95
C SER A 91 14.50 -10.74 -64.22
N GLY A 92 13.17 -10.71 -64.12
CA GLY A 92 12.27 -10.60 -65.27
C GLY A 92 12.18 -11.86 -66.15
N GLU A 93 12.88 -12.93 -65.79
CA GLU A 93 12.84 -14.22 -66.50
C GLU A 93 11.92 -15.22 -65.81
N SER A 94 11.30 -16.12 -66.59
CA SER A 94 10.47 -17.21 -66.05
C SER A 94 11.33 -18.21 -65.27
N PHE A 95 10.96 -18.48 -64.01
CA PHE A 95 11.63 -19.47 -63.18
C PHE A 95 11.52 -20.87 -63.79
N ASN A 96 12.65 -21.58 -63.93
CA ASN A 96 12.68 -22.91 -64.52
C ASN A 96 12.21 -23.98 -63.53
N TRP A 97 10.90 -24.11 -63.41
CA TRP A 97 10.25 -25.09 -62.53
C TRP A 97 10.64 -26.54 -62.83
N PHE A 98 10.93 -26.87 -64.09
CA PHE A 98 11.33 -28.21 -64.46
C PHE A 98 12.65 -28.63 -63.80
N LEU A 99 13.66 -27.76 -63.88
CA LEU A 99 14.98 -28.03 -63.28
C LEU A 99 14.91 -28.08 -61.75
N SER A 100 14.15 -27.17 -61.13
CA SER A 100 14.00 -27.12 -59.67
C SER A 100 13.19 -28.29 -59.13
N CYS A 101 12.15 -28.75 -59.83
CA CYS A 101 11.42 -29.97 -59.47
C CYS A 101 12.31 -31.20 -59.59
N LEU A 102 13.13 -31.31 -60.65
CA LEU A 102 14.09 -32.40 -60.80
C LEU A 102 15.11 -32.43 -59.64
N PHE A 103 15.60 -31.25 -59.22
CA PHE A 103 16.47 -31.11 -58.07
C PHE A 103 15.79 -31.54 -56.75
N LEU A 104 14.56 -31.09 -56.49
CA LEU A 104 13.80 -31.46 -55.30
C LEU A 104 13.53 -32.97 -55.22
N VAL A 105 13.31 -33.60 -56.38
CA VAL A 105 13.14 -35.05 -56.48
C VAL A 105 14.45 -35.78 -56.19
N GLY A 106 15.56 -35.35 -56.80
CA GLY A 106 16.89 -35.90 -56.49
C GLY A 106 17.24 -35.75 -55.01
N TRP A 107 16.90 -34.60 -54.42
CA TRP A 107 17.06 -34.33 -52.99
C TRP A 107 16.23 -35.29 -52.11
N LEU A 108 14.94 -35.46 -52.41
CA LEU A 108 14.06 -36.39 -51.68
C LEU A 108 14.54 -37.84 -51.79
N ILE A 109 14.97 -38.28 -52.99
CA ILE A 109 15.53 -39.62 -53.22
C ILE A 109 16.79 -39.80 -52.37
N GLY A 110 17.71 -38.83 -52.37
CA GLY A 110 18.91 -38.84 -51.53
C GLY A 110 18.58 -38.98 -50.04
N ARG A 111 17.55 -38.29 -49.55
CA ARG A 111 17.12 -38.37 -48.13
C ARG A 111 16.43 -39.69 -47.78
N VAL A 112 15.73 -40.32 -48.72
CA VAL A 112 15.14 -41.66 -48.52
C VAL A 112 16.23 -42.73 -48.45
N LEU A 113 17.28 -42.60 -49.28
CA LEU A 113 18.45 -43.48 -49.25
C LEU A 113 19.24 -43.33 -47.94
N ASP A 114 19.47 -42.09 -47.48
CA ASP A 114 20.12 -41.78 -46.19
C ASP A 114 19.32 -42.34 -45.00
N ARG A 115 17.98 -42.48 -45.15
CA ARG A 115 17.09 -43.12 -44.18
C ARG A 115 17.17 -44.66 -44.21
N GLY A 116 18.01 -45.27 -45.03
CA GLY A 116 18.35 -46.70 -45.05
C GLY A 116 17.15 -47.64 -44.94
N GLY A 117 16.11 -47.40 -45.74
CA GLY A 117 14.89 -48.19 -45.78
C GLY A 117 14.86 -49.21 -46.92
N ASP A 118 14.04 -50.26 -46.76
CA ASP A 118 13.86 -51.37 -47.72
C ASP A 118 13.68 -50.91 -49.17
N LYS A 119 14.36 -51.61 -50.08
CA LYS A 119 14.32 -51.39 -51.55
C LYS A 119 12.89 -51.31 -52.10
N ASN A 120 11.91 -51.96 -51.47
CA ASN A 120 10.50 -51.93 -51.89
C ASN A 120 9.81 -50.57 -51.71
N ARG A 121 10.27 -49.71 -50.78
CA ARG A 121 9.71 -48.35 -50.62
C ARG A 121 10.25 -47.35 -51.65
N LEU A 122 11.48 -47.55 -52.12
CA LEU A 122 12.04 -46.76 -53.23
C LEU A 122 11.25 -47.00 -54.52
N VAL A 123 10.82 -48.23 -54.77
CA VAL A 123 9.96 -48.60 -55.91
C VAL A 123 8.60 -47.92 -55.82
N ILE A 124 7.97 -47.88 -54.64
CA ILE A 124 6.68 -47.19 -54.45
C ILE A 124 6.82 -45.67 -54.69
N ILE A 125 7.91 -45.04 -54.25
CA ILE A 125 8.17 -43.61 -54.48
C ILE A 125 8.45 -43.33 -55.96
N LEU A 126 9.18 -44.21 -56.65
CA LEU A 126 9.40 -44.14 -58.10
C LEU A 126 8.10 -44.30 -58.91
N ILE A 127 7.18 -45.17 -58.47
CA ILE A 127 5.87 -45.36 -59.11
C ILE A 127 4.95 -44.16 -58.88
N ILE A 128 4.87 -43.64 -57.65
CA ILE A 128 4.12 -42.40 -57.36
C ILE A 128 4.70 -41.23 -58.19
N PHE A 129 6.02 -41.18 -58.36
CA PHE A 129 6.68 -40.18 -59.19
C PHE A 129 6.35 -40.32 -60.67
N ALA A 130 6.37 -41.52 -61.26
CA ALA A 130 6.00 -41.75 -62.66
C ALA A 130 4.56 -41.31 -62.99
N VAL A 131 3.66 -41.34 -61.99
CA VAL A 131 2.24 -40.97 -62.14
C VAL A 131 1.99 -39.48 -61.80
N VAL A 132 2.66 -38.91 -60.81
CA VAL A 132 2.43 -37.53 -60.34
C VAL A 132 3.25 -36.50 -61.12
N PHE A 133 4.40 -36.89 -61.68
CA PHE A 133 5.30 -36.02 -62.44
C PHE A 133 4.67 -35.43 -63.72
N PRO A 134 3.94 -36.18 -64.57
CA PRO A 134 3.26 -35.59 -65.72
C PRO A 134 2.13 -34.65 -65.31
N VAL A 135 1.38 -35.00 -64.26
CA VAL A 135 0.19 -34.26 -63.80
C VAL A 135 0.56 -32.92 -63.16
N THR A 136 1.69 -32.84 -62.45
CA THR A 136 2.15 -31.61 -61.80
C THR A 136 2.83 -30.63 -62.76
N VAL A 137 3.56 -31.14 -63.76
CA VAL A 137 4.16 -30.30 -64.82
C VAL A 137 3.08 -29.71 -65.74
N LEU A 138 2.03 -30.47 -66.07
CA LEU A 138 0.85 -29.98 -66.81
C LEU A 138 0.03 -28.95 -66.02
N CYS A 139 -0.09 -29.11 -64.69
CA CYS A 139 -0.83 -28.17 -63.84
C CYS A 139 -0.04 -26.88 -63.54
N GLY A 140 1.30 -26.96 -63.46
CA GLY A 140 2.18 -25.81 -63.24
C GLY A 140 2.24 -24.83 -64.42
N GLN A 141 2.19 -25.34 -65.65
CA GLN A 141 2.07 -24.50 -66.86
C GLN A 141 0.71 -23.76 -66.90
N PHE A 142 -0.36 -24.35 -66.38
CA PHE A 142 -1.68 -23.73 -66.34
C PHE A 142 -1.81 -22.62 -65.28
N LEU A 143 -1.07 -22.70 -64.17
CA LEU A 143 -1.10 -21.71 -63.08
C LEU A 143 -0.23 -20.47 -63.35
N SER A 144 0.87 -20.60 -64.09
CA SER A 144 1.69 -19.44 -64.51
C SER A 144 0.94 -18.53 -65.48
N ASP A 145 0.13 -19.10 -66.38
CA ASP A 145 -0.61 -18.34 -67.39
C ASP A 145 -1.81 -17.58 -66.80
N VAL A 146 -2.45 -18.15 -65.77
CA VAL A 146 -3.56 -17.48 -65.03
C VAL A 146 -3.03 -16.38 -64.10
N ALA A 147 -1.86 -16.57 -63.49
CA ALA A 147 -1.23 -15.53 -62.65
C ALA A 147 -0.77 -14.31 -63.46
N LEU A 148 -0.30 -14.51 -64.69
CA LEU A 148 0.07 -13.43 -65.61
C LEU A 148 -1.17 -12.65 -66.08
N ALA A 149 -2.30 -13.33 -66.34
CA ALA A 149 -3.55 -12.70 -66.78
C ALA A 149 -4.22 -11.84 -65.70
N VAL A 150 -4.16 -12.25 -64.43
CA VAL A 150 -4.76 -11.48 -63.31
C VAL A 150 -3.83 -10.36 -62.83
N ALA A 151 -2.50 -10.57 -62.81
CA ALA A 151 -1.55 -9.54 -62.43
C ALA A 151 -1.41 -8.43 -63.50
N GLY A 152 -1.47 -8.78 -64.79
CA GLY A 152 -1.44 -7.81 -65.89
C GLY A 152 -2.69 -6.93 -65.96
N GLY A 153 -3.88 -7.50 -65.70
CA GLY A 153 -5.15 -6.78 -65.75
C GLY A 153 -5.35 -5.75 -64.62
N VAL A 154 -4.80 -6.00 -63.43
CA VAL A 154 -4.92 -5.09 -62.27
C VAL A 154 -3.79 -4.05 -62.23
N ALA A 155 -2.59 -4.38 -62.71
CA ALA A 155 -1.45 -3.45 -62.75
C ALA A 155 -1.60 -2.35 -63.83
N VAL A 156 -2.28 -2.63 -64.95
CA VAL A 156 -2.46 -1.63 -66.03
C VAL A 156 -3.70 -0.74 -65.81
N GLY A 157 -4.72 -1.19 -65.07
CA GLY A 157 -5.94 -0.40 -64.82
C GLY A 157 -5.89 0.59 -63.67
N VAL A 158 -5.06 0.37 -62.63
CA VAL A 158 -5.05 1.22 -61.42
C VAL A 158 -3.74 2.00 -61.25
N GLY A 159 -2.65 1.59 -61.92
CA GLY A 159 -1.36 2.28 -61.84
C GLY A 159 -1.26 3.56 -62.66
N PHE A 160 -2.01 3.70 -63.76
CA PHE A 160 -1.84 4.82 -64.69
C PHE A 160 -2.59 6.10 -64.24
N ASP A 161 -3.74 5.98 -63.57
CA ASP A 161 -4.50 7.16 -63.10
C ASP A 161 -4.01 7.72 -61.75
N VAL A 162 -3.39 6.91 -60.88
CA VAL A 162 -2.90 7.38 -59.56
C VAL A 162 -1.47 7.95 -59.65
N ALA A 163 -0.61 7.42 -60.52
CA ALA A 163 0.76 7.89 -60.65
C ALA A 163 0.87 9.29 -61.30
N VAL A 164 0.01 9.59 -62.28
CA VAL A 164 0.03 10.91 -62.96
C VAL A 164 -0.64 12.00 -62.10
N GLY A 165 -1.65 11.65 -61.30
CA GLY A 165 -2.31 12.59 -60.37
C GLY A 165 -1.47 12.97 -59.14
N VAL A 166 -0.71 12.02 -58.58
CA VAL A 166 0.09 12.25 -57.36
C VAL A 166 1.45 12.90 -57.65
N ALA A 167 2.06 12.63 -58.81
CA ALA A 167 3.34 13.23 -59.18
C ALA A 167 3.23 14.75 -59.43
N LEU A 168 2.10 15.22 -59.98
CA LEU A 168 1.90 16.65 -60.24
C LEU A 168 1.58 17.45 -58.96
N ALA A 169 0.91 16.83 -57.97
CA ALA A 169 0.59 17.46 -56.69
C ALA A 169 1.80 17.56 -55.74
N MET A 170 2.72 16.58 -55.76
CA MET A 170 3.92 16.59 -54.90
C MET A 170 5.04 17.49 -55.43
N ALA A 171 5.13 17.72 -56.74
CA ALA A 171 6.18 18.59 -57.30
C ALA A 171 5.98 20.08 -56.95
N VAL A 172 4.72 20.53 -56.76
CA VAL A 172 4.40 21.93 -56.44
C VAL A 172 4.32 22.18 -54.92
N GLY A 173 3.93 21.17 -54.12
CA GLY A 173 3.77 21.32 -52.66
C GLY A 173 5.09 21.30 -51.85
N VAL A 174 6.13 20.63 -52.32
CA VAL A 174 7.39 20.44 -51.56
C VAL A 174 8.39 21.59 -51.77
N ALA A 175 8.29 22.33 -52.87
CA ALA A 175 9.18 23.46 -53.14
C ALA A 175 8.88 24.70 -52.27
N VAL A 176 7.69 24.81 -51.68
CA VAL A 176 7.28 25.99 -50.87
C VAL A 176 7.20 25.67 -49.37
N GLY A 177 6.99 24.40 -48.95
CA GLY A 177 6.76 24.05 -47.53
C GLY A 177 8.00 23.77 -46.66
N VAL A 178 9.19 23.60 -47.25
CA VAL A 178 10.41 23.20 -46.51
C VAL A 178 11.28 24.40 -46.11
N ALA A 179 11.01 25.60 -46.64
CA ALA A 179 11.74 26.80 -46.27
C ALA A 179 11.29 27.42 -44.93
N GLU A 180 10.13 27.05 -44.37
CA GLU A 180 9.57 27.72 -43.18
C GLU A 180 9.37 26.85 -41.92
N SER A 181 9.54 25.52 -41.98
CA SER A 181 9.21 24.63 -40.85
C SER A 181 10.40 24.12 -40.02
N VAL A 182 11.65 24.43 -40.41
CA VAL A 182 12.85 24.02 -39.65
C VAL A 182 13.30 25.06 -38.61
N ALA A 183 12.68 26.24 -38.56
CA ALA A 183 13.07 27.29 -37.61
C ALA A 183 12.37 27.23 -36.22
N LEU A 184 11.27 26.50 -36.03
CA LEU A 184 10.46 26.60 -34.79
C LEU A 184 9.78 25.28 -34.32
N GLY A 185 10.40 24.11 -34.52
CA GLY A 185 9.73 22.82 -34.29
C GLY A 185 10.36 21.82 -33.31
N VAL A 186 11.57 22.07 -32.77
CA VAL A 186 12.25 21.10 -31.89
C VAL A 186 12.90 21.80 -30.69
N ALA A 187 12.07 22.54 -29.95
CA ALA A 187 12.36 22.97 -28.60
C ALA A 187 11.15 22.59 -27.72
N GLY A 188 11.08 21.34 -27.27
CA GLY A 188 10.11 20.92 -26.25
C GLY A 188 9.49 19.54 -26.49
N SER A 189 9.68 18.64 -25.51
CA SER A 189 9.15 17.27 -25.39
C SER A 189 9.86 16.24 -26.29
N VAL A 190 10.57 15.21 -25.81
CA VAL A 190 10.46 14.43 -24.57
C VAL A 190 11.88 14.05 -24.11
N ALA A 191 12.53 14.99 -23.43
CA ALA A 191 13.57 14.68 -22.47
C ALA A 191 12.88 14.47 -21.11
N LEU A 192 12.80 13.22 -20.65
CA LEU A 192 12.87 12.75 -19.24
C LEU A 192 12.16 11.39 -19.09
N GLY A 193 12.96 10.33 -19.12
CA GLY A 193 12.49 8.96 -18.85
C GLY A 193 13.50 7.83 -19.07
N VAL A 194 14.75 8.13 -19.43
CA VAL A 194 15.80 7.11 -19.68
C VAL A 194 17.19 7.58 -19.21
N ALA A 195 17.29 8.21 -18.03
CA ALA A 195 18.54 8.84 -17.58
C ALA A 195 19.49 7.94 -16.75
N GLY A 196 19.16 6.68 -16.45
CA GLY A 196 20.00 5.86 -15.54
C GLY A 196 20.92 4.83 -16.20
N GLY A 197 20.36 3.91 -17.01
CA GLY A 197 21.10 2.74 -17.51
C GLY A 197 21.60 2.84 -18.95
N VAL A 198 21.07 3.77 -19.74
CA VAL A 198 21.39 3.93 -21.16
C VAL A 198 22.44 5.03 -21.37
N ALA A 199 22.54 5.99 -20.45
CA ALA A 199 23.47 7.11 -20.56
C ALA A 199 24.94 6.66 -20.53
N LEU A 200 25.33 5.69 -19.70
CA LEU A 200 26.72 5.21 -19.63
C LEU A 200 27.11 4.29 -20.81
N GLY A 201 26.18 3.47 -21.30
CA GLY A 201 26.43 2.60 -22.46
C GLY A 201 26.40 3.33 -23.80
N VAL A 202 25.48 4.29 -23.97
CA VAL A 202 25.31 5.06 -25.22
C VAL A 202 26.28 6.23 -25.30
N ALA A 203 26.56 6.94 -24.19
CA ALA A 203 27.61 7.96 -24.22
C ALA A 203 29.00 7.32 -24.44
N GLY A 204 29.28 6.16 -23.84
CA GLY A 204 30.54 5.44 -24.03
C GLY A 204 30.73 4.91 -25.45
N SER A 205 29.69 4.32 -26.05
CA SER A 205 29.76 3.75 -27.41
C SER A 205 29.72 4.79 -28.53
N VAL A 206 28.96 5.89 -28.35
CA VAL A 206 28.99 7.02 -29.28
C VAL A 206 30.30 7.78 -29.16
N ALA A 207 30.83 8.01 -27.96
CA ALA A 207 32.13 8.65 -27.79
C ALA A 207 33.28 7.82 -28.38
N LEU A 208 33.30 6.50 -28.18
CA LEU A 208 34.32 5.61 -28.75
C LEU A 208 34.19 5.44 -30.27
N GLY A 209 32.97 5.33 -30.79
CA GLY A 209 32.72 5.21 -32.24
C GLY A 209 33.01 6.50 -33.01
N VAL A 210 32.66 7.66 -32.44
CA VAL A 210 32.95 8.97 -33.03
C VAL A 210 34.43 9.32 -32.87
N ALA A 211 35.05 9.09 -31.71
CA ALA A 211 36.49 9.34 -31.54
C ALA A 211 37.35 8.40 -32.42
N GLY A 212 36.97 7.12 -32.55
CA GLY A 212 37.63 6.17 -33.43
C GLY A 212 37.47 6.50 -34.92
N GLY A 213 36.26 6.89 -35.34
CA GLY A 213 35.98 7.29 -36.73
C GLY A 213 36.67 8.61 -37.12
N VAL A 214 36.77 9.57 -36.20
CA VAL A 214 37.49 10.84 -36.42
C VAL A 214 39.00 10.61 -36.44
N ALA A 215 39.55 9.77 -35.55
CA ALA A 215 40.99 9.45 -35.55
C ALA A 215 41.44 8.71 -36.82
N PHE A 216 40.62 7.81 -37.36
CA PHE A 216 40.90 7.12 -38.63
C PHE A 216 40.71 8.04 -39.85
N GLY A 217 39.73 8.95 -39.82
CA GLY A 217 39.45 9.90 -40.90
C GLY A 217 40.53 10.98 -41.06
N VAL A 218 41.19 11.37 -39.98
CA VAL A 218 42.30 12.36 -40.02
C VAL A 218 43.58 11.77 -40.63
N ALA A 219 43.77 10.45 -40.60
CA ALA A 219 44.94 9.79 -41.20
C ALA A 219 44.90 9.70 -42.74
N PHE A 220 43.74 9.90 -43.38
CA PHE A 220 43.55 9.69 -44.84
C PHE A 220 43.06 10.94 -45.62
N GLY A 221 43.14 12.14 -45.03
CA GLY A 221 42.75 13.39 -45.71
C GLY A 221 41.24 13.57 -45.88
N VAL A 222 40.82 14.67 -46.50
CA VAL A 222 39.42 15.19 -46.51
C VAL A 222 38.37 14.18 -47.03
N ALA A 223 38.77 13.19 -47.85
CA ALA A 223 37.90 12.07 -48.27
C ALA A 223 37.64 11.04 -47.15
N GLY A 224 38.55 10.92 -46.18
CA GLY A 224 38.46 10.03 -45.02
C GLY A 224 37.49 10.51 -43.93
N MET A 225 37.13 11.79 -43.89
CA MET A 225 36.11 12.29 -42.93
C MET A 225 34.71 11.80 -43.28
N ALA A 226 34.32 11.83 -44.56
CA ALA A 226 33.02 11.30 -45.00
C ALA A 226 32.94 9.79 -44.77
N PHE A 227 34.02 9.06 -45.07
CA PHE A 227 34.12 7.63 -44.83
C PHE A 227 34.13 7.28 -43.34
N GLY A 228 34.85 8.03 -42.51
CA GLY A 228 34.95 7.82 -41.06
C GLY A 228 33.65 8.11 -40.32
N VAL A 229 32.92 9.16 -40.73
CA VAL A 229 31.59 9.47 -40.17
C VAL A 229 30.55 8.45 -40.65
N ALA A 230 30.53 8.10 -41.94
CA ALA A 230 29.61 7.09 -42.46
C ALA A 230 29.86 5.72 -41.82
N PHE A 231 31.12 5.32 -41.67
CA PHE A 231 31.50 4.09 -40.99
C PHE A 231 31.18 4.13 -39.49
N GLY A 232 31.46 5.24 -38.81
CA GLY A 232 31.14 5.41 -37.38
C GLY A 232 29.64 5.36 -37.10
N VAL A 233 28.82 5.98 -37.94
CA VAL A 233 27.35 5.93 -37.83
C VAL A 233 26.84 4.53 -38.19
N ALA A 234 27.29 3.93 -39.28
CA ALA A 234 26.87 2.58 -39.67
C ALA A 234 27.26 1.54 -38.61
N PHE A 235 28.48 1.63 -38.05
CA PHE A 235 28.95 0.78 -36.98
C PHE A 235 28.18 1.02 -35.68
N GLY A 236 27.93 2.28 -35.30
CA GLY A 236 27.13 2.62 -34.12
C GLY A 236 25.70 2.11 -34.22
N VAL A 237 25.05 2.27 -35.38
CA VAL A 237 23.71 1.74 -35.65
C VAL A 237 23.72 0.22 -35.63
N ALA A 238 24.66 -0.44 -36.32
CA ALA A 238 24.76 -1.89 -36.33
C ALA A 238 25.03 -2.47 -34.93
N PHE A 239 25.87 -1.79 -34.13
CA PHE A 239 26.17 -2.15 -32.75
C PHE A 239 24.94 -2.01 -31.85
N ILE A 240 24.20 -0.90 -31.96
CA ILE A 240 22.93 -0.69 -31.21
C ILE A 240 21.89 -1.74 -31.61
N LEU A 241 21.68 -1.96 -32.91
CA LEU A 241 20.74 -2.97 -33.40
C LEU A 241 21.15 -4.40 -32.99
N GLY A 242 22.45 -4.68 -32.90
CA GLY A 242 23.01 -5.95 -32.43
C GLY A 242 22.85 -6.15 -30.92
N VAL A 243 23.20 -5.16 -30.11
CA VAL A 243 23.07 -5.19 -28.64
C VAL A 243 21.61 -5.27 -28.22
N LEU A 244 20.72 -4.49 -28.85
CA LEU A 244 19.28 -4.53 -28.62
C LEU A 244 18.59 -5.71 -29.31
N ARG A 245 19.33 -6.51 -30.11
CA ARG A 245 18.82 -7.68 -30.83
C ARG A 245 17.57 -7.37 -31.68
N VAL A 246 17.53 -6.18 -32.30
CA VAL A 246 16.35 -5.70 -33.03
C VAL A 246 15.98 -6.63 -34.19
N TYR A 247 16.98 -7.25 -34.82
CA TYR A 247 16.79 -8.27 -35.86
C TYR A 247 15.99 -9.49 -35.40
N PHE A 248 16.08 -9.86 -34.12
CA PHE A 248 15.28 -10.94 -33.51
C PHE A 248 13.92 -10.44 -33.03
N TRP A 249 13.85 -9.18 -32.58
CA TRP A 249 12.62 -8.58 -32.08
C TRP A 249 11.54 -8.41 -33.15
N LEU A 250 11.89 -8.09 -34.40
CA LEU A 250 10.92 -7.89 -35.50
C LEU A 250 10.10 -9.17 -35.82
N PRO A 251 10.73 -10.34 -36.04
CA PRO A 251 9.99 -11.61 -36.18
C PRO A 251 9.15 -11.94 -34.94
N GLU A 252 9.66 -11.70 -33.73
CA GLU A 252 8.94 -11.94 -32.48
C GLU A 252 7.73 -11.01 -32.30
N LEU A 253 7.84 -9.76 -32.75
CA LEU A 253 6.74 -8.80 -32.81
C LEU A 253 5.63 -9.27 -33.76
N LEU A 254 6.00 -9.73 -34.95
CA LEU A 254 5.04 -10.28 -35.89
C LEU A 254 4.36 -11.54 -35.33
N TRP A 255 5.11 -12.40 -34.64
CA TRP A 255 4.58 -13.58 -33.99
C TRP A 255 3.58 -13.25 -32.87
N ILE A 256 3.89 -12.29 -31.98
CA ILE A 256 2.96 -11.89 -30.93
C ILE A 256 1.70 -11.21 -31.50
N LEU A 257 1.82 -10.47 -32.59
CA LEU A 257 0.68 -9.86 -33.27
C LEU A 257 -0.24 -10.93 -33.88
N ILE A 258 0.35 -11.96 -34.51
CA ILE A 258 -0.37 -13.12 -35.01
C ILE A 258 -1.10 -13.84 -33.86
N LEU A 259 -0.40 -14.14 -32.76
CA LEU A 259 -0.99 -14.75 -31.58
C LEU A 259 -2.13 -13.91 -30.98
N PHE A 260 -1.96 -12.59 -30.91
CA PHE A 260 -2.99 -11.68 -30.43
C PHE A 260 -4.24 -11.72 -31.31
N LEU A 261 -4.09 -11.67 -32.63
CA LEU A 261 -5.21 -11.80 -33.57
C LEU A 261 -5.92 -13.15 -33.45
N PHE A 262 -5.18 -14.26 -33.40
CA PHE A 262 -5.75 -15.60 -33.24
C PHE A 262 -6.41 -15.80 -31.87
N SER A 263 -5.86 -15.18 -30.81
CA SER A 263 -6.45 -15.24 -29.47
C SER A 263 -7.84 -14.60 -29.42
N ARG A 264 -8.14 -13.62 -30.29
CA ARG A 264 -9.49 -13.06 -30.38
C ARG A 264 -10.52 -14.07 -30.93
N ILE A 265 -10.07 -15.08 -31.70
CA ILE A 265 -10.92 -16.01 -32.46
C ILE A 265 -11.05 -17.39 -31.77
N GLY A 266 -10.08 -17.84 -30.95
CA GLY A 266 -10.05 -19.20 -30.37
C GLY A 266 -9.97 -19.30 -28.82
N GLU A 267 -9.75 -20.53 -28.30
CA GLU A 267 -9.58 -20.78 -26.86
C GLU A 267 -8.24 -20.25 -26.31
N ARG A 268 -8.33 -19.14 -25.59
CA ARG A 268 -7.23 -18.22 -25.24
C ARG A 268 -6.13 -18.78 -24.34
N VAL A 269 -6.46 -19.76 -23.48
CA VAL A 269 -5.53 -20.29 -22.45
C VAL A 269 -4.37 -21.08 -23.08
N ASN A 270 -4.60 -21.73 -24.22
CA ASN A 270 -3.57 -22.53 -24.90
C ASN A 270 -2.45 -21.68 -25.52
N TYR A 271 -2.69 -20.38 -25.72
CA TYR A 271 -1.74 -19.50 -26.40
C TYR A 271 -0.65 -18.92 -25.50
N LEU A 272 -0.81 -18.94 -24.17
CA LEU A 272 0.24 -18.52 -23.23
C LEU A 272 1.51 -19.36 -23.36
N ARG A 273 1.38 -20.64 -23.73
CA ARG A 273 2.51 -21.56 -23.96
C ARG A 273 3.37 -21.19 -25.17
N TYR A 274 2.84 -20.35 -26.07
CA TYR A 274 3.51 -19.94 -27.31
C TYR A 274 4.03 -18.50 -27.23
N LEU A 275 4.06 -17.89 -26.04
CA LEU A 275 4.61 -16.55 -25.87
C LEU A 275 6.10 -16.51 -26.25
N PRO A 276 6.57 -15.47 -26.98
CA PRO A 276 7.97 -15.34 -27.40
C PRO A 276 9.00 -15.51 -26.28
N PRO A 277 8.79 -15.05 -25.03
CA PRO A 277 9.72 -15.26 -23.94
C PRO A 277 10.03 -16.74 -23.60
N HIS A 278 9.14 -17.69 -23.96
CA HIS A 278 9.44 -19.13 -23.81
C HIS A 278 10.43 -19.66 -24.86
N PHE A 279 10.66 -18.91 -25.94
CA PHE A 279 11.59 -19.26 -27.02
C PHE A 279 12.86 -18.39 -26.99
N ASP A 280 12.77 -17.18 -26.41
CA ASP A 280 13.88 -16.29 -26.16
C ASP A 280 13.77 -15.58 -24.79
N GLU A 281 14.63 -15.95 -23.85
CA GLU A 281 14.69 -15.36 -22.51
C GLU A 281 15.37 -13.97 -22.49
N LEU A 282 16.13 -13.64 -23.55
CA LEU A 282 16.98 -12.44 -23.64
C LEU A 282 16.34 -11.29 -24.41
N ILE A 283 15.02 -11.27 -24.56
CA ILE A 283 14.30 -10.18 -25.22
C ILE A 283 14.39 -8.92 -24.33
N ILE A 284 15.14 -7.92 -24.78
CA ILE A 284 15.37 -6.67 -24.05
C ILE A 284 14.22 -5.67 -24.28
N LEU A 285 13.72 -5.60 -25.52
CA LEU A 285 12.65 -4.67 -25.89
C LEU A 285 11.28 -5.22 -25.46
N PRO A 286 10.41 -4.41 -24.84
CA PRO A 286 9.09 -4.87 -24.41
C PRO A 286 8.24 -5.25 -25.62
N LEU A 287 7.66 -6.44 -25.61
CA LEU A 287 6.71 -6.86 -26.64
C LEU A 287 5.30 -6.33 -26.30
N PRO A 288 4.61 -5.67 -27.24
CA PRO A 288 3.26 -5.15 -27.01
C PRO A 288 2.24 -6.29 -26.87
N PHE A 289 1.12 -6.00 -26.19
CA PHE A 289 -0.07 -6.86 -26.03
C PHE A 289 0.07 -8.10 -25.14
N MET A 290 1.29 -8.47 -24.73
CA MET A 290 1.51 -9.60 -23.82
C MET A 290 0.79 -9.41 -22.47
N ASP A 291 0.83 -8.20 -21.93
CA ASP A 291 0.13 -7.80 -20.71
C ASP A 291 -1.38 -8.02 -20.81
N VAL A 292 -2.00 -7.57 -21.91
CA VAL A 292 -3.43 -7.74 -22.17
C VAL A 292 -3.81 -9.23 -22.25
N MET A 293 -3.00 -10.03 -22.95
CA MET A 293 -3.26 -11.47 -23.06
C MET A 293 -3.19 -12.20 -21.71
N ILE A 294 -2.25 -11.80 -20.84
CA ILE A 294 -2.13 -12.37 -19.48
C ILE A 294 -3.33 -11.98 -18.62
N VAL A 295 -3.75 -10.72 -18.65
CA VAL A 295 -4.93 -10.22 -17.91
C VAL A 295 -6.21 -10.94 -18.36
N GLU A 296 -6.40 -11.11 -19.67
CA GLU A 296 -7.56 -11.83 -20.19
C GLU A 296 -7.52 -13.33 -19.86
N ALA A 297 -6.35 -13.97 -19.91
CA ALA A 297 -6.19 -15.38 -19.58
C ALA A 297 -6.47 -15.66 -18.10
N HIS A 298 -6.14 -14.72 -17.21
CA HIS A 298 -6.40 -14.81 -15.78
C HIS A 298 -7.88 -15.07 -15.47
N ARG A 299 -8.81 -14.46 -16.23
CA ARG A 299 -10.26 -14.65 -16.06
C ARG A 299 -10.73 -16.09 -16.27
N LYS A 300 -10.01 -16.88 -17.09
CA LYS A 300 -10.36 -18.28 -17.40
C LYS A 300 -9.51 -19.28 -16.62
N ASN A 301 -8.23 -19.00 -16.41
CA ASN A 301 -7.33 -19.85 -15.63
C ASN A 301 -6.31 -19.00 -14.86
N PRO A 302 -6.58 -18.70 -13.57
CA PRO A 302 -5.73 -17.83 -12.77
C PRO A 302 -4.34 -18.44 -12.53
N THR A 303 -4.28 -19.77 -12.34
CA THR A 303 -3.02 -20.48 -12.07
C THR A 303 -2.01 -20.38 -13.22
N ALA A 304 -2.49 -20.51 -14.47
CA ALA A 304 -1.64 -20.41 -15.65
C ALA A 304 -1.11 -18.97 -15.85
N ALA A 305 -1.94 -17.96 -15.58
CA ALA A 305 -1.53 -16.56 -15.64
C ALA A 305 -0.45 -16.26 -14.59
N TYR A 306 -0.61 -16.74 -13.35
CA TYR A 306 0.38 -16.55 -12.28
C TYR A 306 1.71 -17.24 -12.57
N GLN A 307 1.69 -18.48 -13.08
CA GLN A 307 2.91 -19.17 -13.50
C GLN A 307 3.65 -18.39 -14.59
N THR A 308 2.90 -17.82 -15.54
CA THR A 308 3.48 -17.00 -16.62
C THR A 308 4.09 -15.70 -16.07
N ILE A 309 3.40 -15.01 -15.16
CA ILE A 309 3.91 -13.78 -14.52
C ILE A 309 5.19 -14.09 -13.72
N ASN A 310 5.20 -15.15 -12.92
CA ASN A 310 6.38 -15.55 -12.14
C ASN A 310 7.57 -15.92 -13.05
N TYR A 311 7.31 -16.59 -14.17
CA TYR A 311 8.34 -16.87 -15.17
C TYR A 311 8.91 -15.57 -15.78
N LEU A 312 8.05 -14.61 -16.13
CA LEU A 312 8.49 -13.32 -16.68
C LEU A 312 9.33 -12.51 -15.68
N ILE A 313 9.02 -12.57 -14.39
CA ILE A 313 9.77 -11.86 -13.34
C ILE A 313 11.14 -12.51 -13.09
N ASN A 314 11.19 -13.84 -12.98
CA ASN A 314 12.37 -14.57 -12.50
C ASN A 314 13.32 -15.03 -13.61
N SER A 315 12.82 -15.24 -14.82
CA SER A 315 13.57 -15.92 -15.90
C SER A 315 13.79 -15.05 -17.13
N THR A 316 13.25 -13.82 -17.18
CA THR A 316 13.32 -12.98 -18.38
C THR A 316 13.56 -11.51 -18.04
N ASN A 317 13.98 -10.70 -19.03
CA ASN A 317 14.12 -9.25 -18.89
C ASN A 317 12.79 -8.46 -19.03
N GLN A 318 11.63 -9.14 -19.01
CA GLN A 318 10.30 -8.56 -19.28
C GLN A 318 9.53 -8.18 -18.00
N GLN A 319 10.24 -7.75 -16.95
CA GLN A 319 9.64 -7.36 -15.67
C GLN A 319 8.61 -6.24 -15.79
N LYS A 320 8.79 -5.31 -16.75
CA LYS A 320 7.83 -4.22 -17.02
C LYS A 320 6.49 -4.72 -17.54
N VAL A 321 6.50 -5.77 -18.37
CA VAL A 321 5.27 -6.38 -18.89
C VAL A 321 4.55 -7.16 -17.79
N ALA A 322 5.31 -7.87 -16.95
CA ALA A 322 4.76 -8.54 -15.78
C ALA A 322 4.11 -7.53 -14.81
N ALA A 323 4.75 -6.39 -14.55
CA ALA A 323 4.20 -5.30 -13.73
C ALA A 323 2.87 -4.75 -14.28
N ARG A 324 2.75 -4.54 -15.59
CA ARG A 324 1.51 -4.12 -16.25
C ARG A 324 0.41 -5.16 -16.16
N ALA A 325 0.76 -6.43 -16.37
CA ALA A 325 -0.19 -7.53 -16.24
C ALA A 325 -0.72 -7.65 -14.79
N ILE A 326 0.15 -7.55 -13.79
CA ILE A 326 -0.25 -7.53 -12.37
C ILE A 326 -1.20 -6.37 -12.10
N SER A 327 -0.86 -5.16 -12.57
CA SER A 327 -1.69 -3.97 -12.40
C SER A 327 -3.07 -4.13 -13.07
N GLY A 328 -3.12 -4.72 -14.26
CA GLY A 328 -4.37 -5.01 -14.96
C GLY A 328 -5.24 -6.05 -14.26
N ILE A 329 -4.64 -7.12 -13.72
CA ILE A 329 -5.36 -8.14 -12.95
C ILE A 329 -5.89 -7.55 -11.64
N ALA A 330 -5.05 -6.84 -10.89
CA ALA A 330 -5.45 -6.19 -9.66
C ALA A 330 -6.64 -5.24 -9.89
N ARG A 331 -6.58 -4.42 -10.96
CA ARG A 331 -7.67 -3.52 -11.34
C ARG A 331 -8.96 -4.30 -11.65
N ASP A 332 -8.88 -5.38 -12.41
CA ASP A 332 -10.06 -6.17 -12.78
C ASP A 332 -10.73 -6.79 -11.53
N ILE A 333 -9.93 -7.29 -10.57
CA ILE A 333 -10.41 -7.82 -9.29
C ILE A 333 -11.07 -6.72 -8.44
N LEU A 334 -10.38 -5.59 -8.27
CA LEU A 334 -10.89 -4.45 -7.47
C LEU A 334 -12.18 -3.87 -8.05
N ASN A 335 -12.32 -3.86 -9.38
CA ASN A 335 -13.52 -3.36 -10.07
C ASN A 335 -14.68 -4.37 -10.08
N SER A 336 -14.41 -5.66 -9.86
CA SER A 336 -15.46 -6.69 -9.81
C SER A 336 -16.27 -6.72 -8.51
N CYS A 337 -15.83 -6.02 -7.48
CA CYS A 337 -16.49 -6.01 -6.17
C CYS A 337 -17.88 -5.37 -6.26
N GLN A 338 -18.91 -6.11 -5.82
CA GLN A 338 -20.30 -5.65 -5.80
C GLN A 338 -20.89 -5.63 -4.40
N THR A 339 -20.37 -6.46 -3.50
CA THR A 339 -20.86 -6.65 -2.15
C THR A 339 -19.79 -6.34 -1.11
N LEU A 340 -20.22 -6.21 0.14
CA LEU A 340 -19.33 -5.98 1.28
C LEU A 340 -18.37 -7.16 1.51
N ARG A 341 -18.83 -8.40 1.29
CA ARG A 341 -18.00 -9.62 1.36
C ARG A 341 -16.91 -9.63 0.29
N ASP A 342 -17.24 -9.16 -0.92
CA ASP A 342 -16.22 -9.07 -1.98
C ASP A 342 -15.09 -8.13 -1.59
N ILE A 343 -15.37 -7.06 -0.83
CA ILE A 343 -14.36 -6.11 -0.33
C ILE A 343 -13.55 -6.73 0.80
N GLU A 344 -14.16 -7.49 1.69
CA GLU A 344 -13.49 -8.23 2.76
C GLU A 344 -12.45 -9.23 2.21
N ASP A 345 -12.79 -9.92 1.13
CA ASP A 345 -11.97 -10.99 0.57
C ASP A 345 -10.81 -10.49 -0.33
N ILE A 346 -10.75 -9.19 -0.65
CA ILE A 346 -9.72 -8.63 -1.55
C ILE A 346 -8.33 -8.85 -0.99
N ALA A 347 -8.14 -8.61 0.31
CA ALA A 347 -6.85 -8.83 0.96
C ALA A 347 -6.36 -10.26 0.76
N ASN A 348 -7.26 -11.25 0.80
CA ASN A 348 -6.96 -12.65 0.55
C ASN A 348 -6.67 -12.93 -0.94
N GLN A 349 -7.48 -12.36 -1.84
CA GLN A 349 -7.36 -12.58 -3.30
C GLN A 349 -6.10 -11.96 -3.90
N LEU A 350 -5.57 -10.89 -3.31
CA LEU A 350 -4.39 -10.17 -3.79
C LEU A 350 -3.09 -10.53 -3.04
N THR A 351 -3.12 -11.53 -2.16
CA THR A 351 -1.93 -12.03 -1.41
C THR A 351 -0.75 -12.43 -2.28
N TRP A 352 -0.99 -12.82 -3.54
CA TRP A 352 0.05 -13.25 -4.48
C TRP A 352 0.85 -12.08 -5.08
N ILE A 353 0.40 -10.82 -4.92
CA ILE A 353 1.12 -9.66 -5.44
C ILE A 353 2.42 -9.47 -4.64
N PRO A 354 3.58 -9.31 -5.31
CA PRO A 354 4.85 -9.12 -4.62
C PRO A 354 4.88 -7.81 -3.81
N SER A 355 5.56 -7.84 -2.66
CA SER A 355 5.88 -6.66 -1.85
C SER A 355 7.35 -6.27 -2.05
N PRO A 356 7.68 -5.05 -2.50
CA PRO A 356 6.79 -3.92 -2.76
C PRO A 356 5.97 -4.05 -4.07
N PRO A 357 4.76 -3.46 -4.13
CA PRO A 357 3.93 -3.52 -5.32
C PRO A 357 4.58 -2.79 -6.52
N PRO A 358 4.20 -3.14 -7.75
CA PRO A 358 4.68 -2.45 -8.95
C PRO A 358 4.47 -0.93 -8.86
N LYS A 359 5.42 -0.14 -9.38
CA LYS A 359 5.35 1.34 -9.39
C LYS A 359 4.06 1.90 -10.01
N GLU A 360 3.42 1.13 -10.90
CA GLU A 360 2.16 1.47 -11.56
C GLU A 360 0.94 1.40 -10.63
N LEU A 361 0.96 0.50 -9.63
CA LEU A 361 -0.06 0.38 -8.58
C LEU A 361 0.18 1.39 -7.43
N GLY A 362 1.38 1.94 -7.35
CA GLY A 362 1.74 3.07 -6.49
C GLY A 362 1.42 2.85 -5.01
N THR A 363 1.14 3.95 -4.30
CA THR A 363 0.71 3.96 -2.90
C THR A 363 -0.77 3.61 -2.72
N VAL A 364 -1.53 3.47 -3.81
CA VAL A 364 -2.99 3.31 -3.79
C VAL A 364 -3.41 1.89 -3.40
N LEU A 365 -2.74 0.88 -3.94
CA LEU A 365 -3.06 -0.52 -3.64
C LEU A 365 -2.91 -0.85 -2.13
N PRO A 366 -1.80 -0.49 -1.45
CA PRO A 366 -1.70 -0.68 0.01
C PRO A 366 -2.86 -0.04 0.78
N GLN A 367 -3.24 1.20 0.43
CA GLN A 367 -4.36 1.89 1.09
C GLN A 367 -5.69 1.15 0.88
N LEU A 368 -5.96 0.61 -0.32
CA LEU A 368 -7.15 -0.19 -0.59
C LEU A 368 -7.15 -1.53 0.16
N LEU A 369 -5.98 -2.14 0.36
CA LEU A 369 -5.82 -3.34 1.18
C LEU A 369 -6.08 -3.05 2.67
N ASP A 370 -5.56 -1.93 3.18
CA ASP A 370 -5.84 -1.48 4.55
C ASP A 370 -7.35 -1.22 4.75
N ILE A 371 -8.00 -0.62 3.75
CA ILE A 371 -9.47 -0.43 3.74
C ILE A 371 -10.20 -1.78 3.80
N SER A 372 -9.80 -2.75 2.97
CA SER A 372 -10.36 -4.12 2.98
C SER A 372 -10.22 -4.78 4.36
N GLN A 373 -9.06 -4.65 5.00
CA GLN A 373 -8.82 -5.17 6.34
C GLN A 373 -9.68 -4.48 7.41
N ASN A 374 -9.85 -3.16 7.32
CA ASN A 374 -10.73 -2.41 8.22
C ASN A 374 -12.21 -2.79 8.04
N VAL A 375 -12.63 -3.07 6.80
CA VAL A 375 -13.97 -3.61 6.52
C VAL A 375 -14.14 -4.98 7.18
N LYS A 376 -13.15 -5.87 7.06
CA LYS A 376 -13.15 -7.17 7.75
C LYS A 376 -13.31 -7.02 9.26
N ALA A 377 -12.47 -6.19 9.88
CA ALA A 377 -12.53 -5.93 11.31
C ALA A 377 -13.88 -5.34 11.74
N SER A 378 -14.50 -4.50 10.90
CA SER A 378 -15.83 -3.96 11.18
C SER A 378 -16.91 -5.05 11.15
N MET A 379 -16.79 -6.07 10.29
CA MET A 379 -17.75 -7.15 10.16
C MET A 379 -17.65 -8.20 11.28
N GLU A 380 -16.45 -8.40 11.83
CA GLU A 380 -16.21 -9.28 12.97
C GLU A 380 -16.70 -8.71 14.31
N ALA A 381 -17.16 -7.45 14.34
CA ALA A 381 -17.65 -6.82 15.55
C ALA A 381 -18.96 -7.43 16.07
N THR A 382 -19.11 -7.44 17.39
CA THR A 382 -20.12 -8.20 18.13
C THR A 382 -21.54 -7.62 18.11
N SER A 383 -21.72 -6.35 17.72
CA SER A 383 -23.03 -5.68 17.66
C SER A 383 -23.23 -4.90 16.36
N PRO A 384 -24.46 -4.83 15.81
CA PRO A 384 -24.75 -4.04 14.61
C PRO A 384 -24.37 -2.57 14.75
N TYR A 385 -24.50 -2.01 15.96
CA TYR A 385 -24.06 -0.65 16.27
C TYR A 385 -22.55 -0.49 16.11
N ARG A 386 -21.77 -1.41 16.69
CA ARG A 386 -20.30 -1.37 16.62
C ARG A 386 -19.80 -1.65 15.21
N GLN A 387 -20.47 -2.54 14.47
CA GLN A 387 -20.19 -2.76 13.04
C GLN A 387 -20.37 -1.47 12.24
N ARG A 388 -21.49 -0.75 12.46
CA ARG A 388 -21.75 0.56 11.82
C ARG A 388 -20.68 1.60 12.20
N GLU A 389 -20.30 1.68 13.47
CA GLU A 389 -19.30 2.64 13.95
C GLU A 389 -17.93 2.40 13.32
N LEU A 390 -17.47 1.14 13.33
CA LEU A 390 -16.19 0.75 12.76
C LEU A 390 -16.13 0.93 11.24
N LEU A 391 -17.27 0.84 10.54
CA LEU A 391 -17.34 1.14 9.10
C LEU A 391 -17.04 2.62 8.76
N ASN A 392 -17.12 3.55 9.72
CA ASN A 392 -16.75 4.94 9.45
C ASN A 392 -15.25 5.09 9.14
N ILE A 393 -14.39 4.22 9.70
CA ILE A 393 -12.95 4.23 9.45
C ILE A 393 -12.63 3.97 7.96
N PRO A 394 -13.04 2.84 7.35
CA PRO A 394 -12.80 2.59 5.93
C PRO A 394 -13.53 3.59 5.01
N ILE A 395 -14.70 4.11 5.40
CA ILE A 395 -15.40 5.15 4.63
C ILE A 395 -14.58 6.44 4.58
N ASN A 396 -14.09 6.92 5.73
CA ASN A 396 -13.27 8.13 5.79
C ASN A 396 -11.95 7.96 5.05
N ALA A 397 -11.32 6.78 5.17
CA ALA A 397 -10.11 6.45 4.41
C ALA A 397 -10.36 6.45 2.90
N LEU A 398 -11.49 5.90 2.43
CA LEU A 398 -11.89 5.95 1.01
C LEU A 398 -12.16 7.38 0.53
N GLN A 399 -12.78 8.23 1.35
CA GLN A 399 -13.00 9.64 1.02
C GLN A 399 -11.68 10.40 0.91
N GLN A 400 -10.75 10.19 1.84
CA GLN A 400 -9.40 10.77 1.78
C GLN A 400 -8.63 10.28 0.55
N LEU A 401 -8.72 8.98 0.23
CA LEU A 401 -8.13 8.41 -0.98
C LEU A 401 -8.75 9.04 -2.24
N LYS A 402 -10.08 9.19 -2.31
CA LYS A 402 -10.75 9.86 -3.44
C LYS A 402 -10.25 11.29 -3.64
N ASN A 403 -10.14 12.05 -2.54
CA ASN A 403 -9.64 13.42 -2.57
C ASN A 403 -8.17 13.46 -3.01
N SER A 404 -7.32 12.60 -2.47
CA SER A 404 -5.90 12.56 -2.84
C SER A 404 -5.69 12.16 -4.31
N LEU A 405 -6.52 11.27 -4.84
CA LEU A 405 -6.54 10.91 -6.25
C LEU A 405 -6.97 12.08 -7.14
N ALA A 406 -7.95 12.88 -6.71
CA ALA A 406 -8.42 14.05 -7.47
C ALA A 406 -7.35 15.15 -7.58
N PHE A 407 -6.50 15.33 -6.56
CA PHE A 407 -5.40 16.30 -6.57
C PHE A 407 -4.06 15.70 -7.04
N GLY A 408 -4.04 14.42 -7.44
CA GLY A 408 -2.84 13.72 -7.87
C GLY A 408 -2.34 14.15 -9.25
N LYS A 409 -1.02 14.16 -9.45
CA LYS A 409 -0.39 14.53 -10.74
C LYS A 409 -0.68 13.54 -11.88
N ASN A 410 -1.16 12.33 -11.58
CA ASN A 410 -1.35 11.25 -12.54
C ASN A 410 -2.84 11.04 -12.89
N ALA A 411 -3.32 11.74 -13.92
CA ALA A 411 -4.72 11.67 -14.37
C ALA A 411 -5.22 10.24 -14.67
N LEU A 412 -4.36 9.38 -15.24
CA LEU A 412 -4.71 7.98 -15.52
C LEU A 412 -4.99 7.18 -14.24
N VAL A 413 -4.16 7.32 -13.21
CA VAL A 413 -4.36 6.65 -11.91
C VAL A 413 -5.62 7.19 -11.22
N ALA A 414 -5.85 8.50 -11.28
CA ALA A 414 -7.03 9.14 -10.73
C ALA A 414 -8.32 8.61 -11.37
N THR A 415 -8.38 8.52 -12.70
CA THR A 415 -9.55 7.96 -13.40
C THR A 415 -9.75 6.46 -13.12
N MET A 416 -8.67 5.67 -13.10
CA MET A 416 -8.76 4.22 -12.89
C MET A 416 -9.21 3.84 -11.48
N PHE A 417 -8.61 4.44 -10.45
CA PHE A 417 -8.91 4.11 -9.06
C PHE A 417 -10.04 4.97 -8.48
N GLY A 418 -10.31 6.14 -9.06
CA GLY A 418 -11.40 7.01 -8.64
C GLY A 418 -12.78 6.35 -8.78
N SER A 419 -13.03 5.69 -9.92
CA SER A 419 -14.30 4.97 -10.13
C SER A 419 -14.44 3.76 -9.19
N ILE A 420 -13.34 3.08 -8.88
CA ILE A 420 -13.31 1.96 -7.94
C ILE A 420 -13.61 2.46 -6.52
N ALA A 421 -12.93 3.52 -6.09
CA ALA A 421 -13.12 4.12 -4.77
C ALA A 421 -14.56 4.63 -4.58
N GLU A 422 -15.15 5.23 -5.61
CA GLU A 422 -16.55 5.69 -5.58
C GLU A 422 -17.54 4.52 -5.48
N ARG A 423 -17.30 3.43 -6.21
CA ARG A 423 -18.13 2.24 -6.12
C ARG A 423 -18.06 1.60 -4.73
N TRP A 424 -16.86 1.46 -4.17
CA TRP A 424 -16.68 0.91 -2.82
C TRP A 424 -17.32 1.80 -1.76
N LEU A 425 -17.15 3.11 -1.88
CA LEU A 425 -17.79 4.07 -0.98
C LEU A 425 -19.32 3.92 -1.01
N THR A 426 -19.91 3.74 -2.19
CA THR A 426 -21.35 3.47 -2.34
C THR A 426 -21.77 2.18 -1.63
N ILE A 427 -20.97 1.10 -1.78
CA ILE A 427 -21.23 -0.19 -1.11
C ILE A 427 -21.16 -0.03 0.42
N LEU A 428 -20.10 0.61 0.93
CA LEU A 428 -19.91 0.79 2.37
C LEU A 428 -20.98 1.71 2.98
N GLU A 429 -21.35 2.79 2.30
CA GLU A 429 -22.41 3.69 2.75
C GLU A 429 -23.78 3.01 2.78
N THR A 430 -24.07 2.15 1.80
CA THR A 430 -25.29 1.34 1.77
C THR A 430 -25.30 0.35 2.94
N ALA A 431 -24.21 -0.39 3.14
CA ALA A 431 -24.07 -1.31 4.27
C ALA A 431 -24.21 -0.59 5.62
N ARG A 432 -23.61 0.60 5.77
CA ARG A 432 -23.74 1.43 6.97
C ARG A 432 -25.20 1.82 7.25
N ARG A 433 -25.98 2.17 6.22
CA ARG A 433 -27.42 2.49 6.36
C ARG A 433 -28.22 1.26 6.78
N THR A 434 -27.98 0.11 6.16
CA THR A 434 -28.65 -1.14 6.53
C THR A 434 -28.32 -1.56 7.97
N LEU A 435 -27.06 -1.42 8.40
CA LEU A 435 -26.66 -1.68 9.79
C LEU A 435 -27.26 -0.68 10.77
N GLU A 436 -27.43 0.58 10.38
CA GLU A 436 -28.15 1.58 11.17
C GLU A 436 -29.61 1.22 11.36
N GLU A 437 -30.31 0.79 10.30
CA GLU A 437 -31.70 0.31 10.40
C GLU A 437 -31.80 -0.94 11.27
N THR A 438 -30.88 -1.90 11.09
CA THR A 438 -30.82 -3.12 11.90
C THR A 438 -30.54 -2.80 13.37
N ALA A 439 -29.65 -1.84 13.67
CA ALA A 439 -29.36 -1.40 15.02
C ALA A 439 -30.56 -0.68 15.66
N LYS A 440 -31.32 0.11 14.89
CA LYS A 440 -32.57 0.71 15.36
C LYS A 440 -33.63 -0.35 15.68
N GLN A 441 -33.67 -1.43 14.91
CA GLN A 441 -34.58 -2.57 15.15
C GLN A 441 -34.16 -3.43 16.34
N SER A 442 -32.85 -3.61 16.58
CA SER A 442 -32.34 -4.42 17.70
C SER A 442 -32.56 -3.76 19.06
N LYS A 443 -32.89 -2.46 19.09
CA LYS A 443 -33.16 -1.66 20.30
C LYS A 443 -32.04 -1.75 21.35
N GLU A 444 -30.81 -2.05 20.92
CA GLU A 444 -29.67 -2.10 21.82
C GLU A 444 -29.35 -0.71 22.38
N ILE A 445 -28.91 -0.68 23.63
CA ILE A 445 -28.51 0.56 24.30
C ILE A 445 -27.13 0.94 23.77
N ARG A 446 -27.02 2.15 23.20
CA ARG A 446 -25.73 2.69 22.75
C ARG A 446 -24.76 2.79 23.92
N GLN A 447 -23.56 2.23 23.75
CA GLN A 447 -22.47 2.43 24.71
C GLN A 447 -21.94 3.86 24.58
N VAL A 448 -22.05 4.65 25.65
CA VAL A 448 -21.67 6.07 25.69
C VAL A 448 -20.59 6.36 26.74
N TYR A 449 -20.37 5.45 27.68
CA TYR A 449 -19.35 5.60 28.71
C TYR A 449 -17.98 5.24 28.16
N ILE A 450 -16.95 6.01 28.51
CA ILE A 450 -15.58 5.83 28.02
C ILE A 450 -14.65 5.64 29.23
N ALA A 451 -14.43 4.40 29.61
CA ALA A 451 -13.53 4.08 30.71
C ALA A 451 -12.07 4.08 30.24
N GLY A 452 -11.22 4.86 30.93
CA GLY A 452 -9.76 4.77 30.85
C GLY A 452 -9.09 5.88 30.04
N ASN A 453 -9.56 6.14 28.83
CA ASN A 453 -8.99 7.17 27.96
C ASN A 453 -9.37 8.58 28.42
N SER A 454 -8.48 9.56 28.21
CA SER A 454 -8.83 10.98 28.37
C SER A 454 -9.93 11.36 27.38
N LEU A 455 -10.91 12.13 27.82
CA LEU A 455 -11.99 12.59 26.97
C LEU A 455 -11.50 13.71 26.06
N ASP A 456 -11.82 13.61 24.78
CA ASP A 456 -11.58 14.67 23.79
C ASP A 456 -12.88 15.44 23.51
N PRO A 457 -12.87 16.79 23.48
CA PRO A 457 -14.05 17.59 23.12
C PRO A 457 -14.63 17.27 21.73
N GLN A 458 -13.82 16.80 20.78
CA GLN A 458 -14.30 16.48 19.43
C GLN A 458 -15.21 15.23 19.43
N ASP A 459 -14.81 14.22 20.19
CA ASP A 459 -15.49 12.91 20.23
C ASP A 459 -16.56 12.84 21.32
N ALA A 460 -16.26 13.38 22.51
CA ALA A 460 -17.02 13.16 23.74
C ALA A 460 -17.77 14.41 24.23
N LYS A 461 -18.14 15.32 23.32
CA LYS A 461 -18.77 16.65 23.52
C LYS A 461 -19.42 16.90 24.89
N ASN A 462 -20.48 16.16 25.22
CA ASN A 462 -21.31 16.40 26.41
C ASN A 462 -21.00 15.44 27.58
N LEU A 463 -20.07 14.50 27.41
CA LEU A 463 -19.75 13.47 28.41
C LEU A 463 -18.92 14.04 29.58
N PHE A 464 -18.17 15.12 29.35
CA PHE A 464 -17.44 15.81 30.42
C PHE A 464 -18.41 16.65 31.27
N LYS A 465 -18.74 16.16 32.47
CA LYS A 465 -19.67 16.79 33.42
C LYS A 465 -18.96 17.42 34.62
N GLY A 466 -19.55 18.48 35.14
CA GLY A 466 -19.08 19.14 36.36
C GLY A 466 -17.80 19.97 36.20
N ARG A 467 -17.13 20.22 37.34
CA ARG A 467 -15.84 20.94 37.45
C ARG A 467 -15.87 22.41 37.05
N ILE A 468 -17.06 23.02 37.05
CA ILE A 468 -17.24 24.42 36.68
C ILE A 468 -16.48 25.33 37.65
N ASP A 469 -16.46 24.96 38.93
CA ASP A 469 -15.70 25.61 40.00
C ASP A 469 -14.19 25.66 39.69
N ILE A 470 -13.59 24.54 39.26
CA ILE A 470 -12.18 24.45 38.91
C ILE A 470 -11.87 25.34 37.70
N PHE A 471 -12.70 25.31 36.65
CA PHE A 471 -12.49 26.14 35.47
C PHE A 471 -12.58 27.63 35.79
N GLN A 472 -13.58 28.03 36.58
CA GLN A 472 -13.72 29.42 37.05
C GLN A 472 -12.53 29.84 37.91
N GLN A 473 -12.04 28.96 38.79
CA GLN A 473 -10.88 29.24 39.62
C GLN A 473 -9.61 29.43 38.77
N ILE A 474 -9.35 28.55 37.80
CA ILE A 474 -8.22 28.68 36.87
C ILE A 474 -8.34 29.98 36.07
N GLU A 475 -9.52 30.29 35.54
CA GLU A 475 -9.76 31.53 34.78
C GLU A 475 -9.51 32.78 35.63
N ASN A 476 -10.06 32.84 36.84
CA ASN A 476 -9.88 33.97 37.76
C ASN A 476 -8.40 34.18 38.13
N LEU A 477 -7.68 33.10 38.42
CA LEU A 477 -6.25 33.17 38.74
C LEU A 477 -5.42 33.57 37.51
N ALA A 478 -5.76 33.06 36.34
CA ALA A 478 -5.10 33.39 35.08
C ALA A 478 -5.32 34.85 34.66
N LEU A 479 -6.48 35.45 34.98
CA LEU A 479 -6.78 36.86 34.68
C LEU A 479 -6.29 37.85 35.76
N ALA A 480 -5.78 37.36 36.89
CA ALA A 480 -5.28 38.20 37.97
C ALA A 480 -4.19 39.19 37.50
N LYS A 481 -4.03 40.32 38.18
CA LYS A 481 -3.02 41.34 37.84
C LYS A 481 -1.59 40.77 37.85
N GLN A 482 -1.33 39.83 38.75
CA GLN A 482 -0.11 39.04 38.83
C GLN A 482 -0.53 37.56 38.87
N PRO A 483 -0.58 36.88 37.71
CA PRO A 483 -1.01 35.49 37.68
C PRO A 483 0.06 34.61 38.38
N PRO A 484 -0.33 33.77 39.34
CA PRO A 484 0.57 32.80 39.94
C PRO A 484 0.84 31.65 38.97
N VAL A 485 1.86 30.85 39.27
CA VAL A 485 2.02 29.52 38.66
C VAL A 485 0.90 28.63 39.17
N LEU A 486 0.22 27.91 38.29
CA LEU A 486 -0.87 27.00 38.69
C LEU A 486 -0.35 25.57 38.73
N LEU A 487 -0.72 24.83 39.79
CA LEU A 487 -0.51 23.38 39.87
C LEU A 487 -1.85 22.68 40.04
N LEU A 488 -2.33 22.05 38.97
CA LEU A 488 -3.48 21.17 39.00
C LEU A 488 -3.02 19.78 39.48
N TYR A 489 -3.35 19.42 40.71
CA TYR A 489 -2.99 18.12 41.28
C TYR A 489 -4.22 17.32 41.63
N GLY A 490 -4.10 16.00 41.63
CA GLY A 490 -5.19 15.12 42.02
C GLY A 490 -4.84 13.65 41.76
N GLY A 491 -5.66 12.76 42.31
CA GLY A 491 -5.49 11.31 42.14
C GLY A 491 -5.43 10.89 40.66
N ARG A 492 -4.88 9.70 40.40
CA ARG A 492 -4.88 9.15 39.04
C ARG A 492 -6.32 8.87 38.61
N ARG A 493 -6.62 9.11 37.32
CA ARG A 493 -7.96 8.92 36.74
C ARG A 493 -9.08 9.79 37.34
N THR A 494 -8.76 10.95 37.93
CA THR A 494 -9.76 11.97 38.35
C THR A 494 -10.21 12.90 37.22
N GLY A 495 -9.64 12.75 36.02
CA GLY A 495 -10.03 13.52 34.83
C GLY A 495 -9.18 14.77 34.56
N LYS A 496 -7.97 14.89 35.11
CA LYS A 496 -7.06 16.03 34.91
C LYS A 496 -6.79 16.34 33.44
N SER A 497 -6.25 15.38 32.69
CA SER A 497 -5.96 15.53 31.26
C SER A 497 -7.22 15.86 30.45
N SER A 498 -8.36 15.23 30.78
CA SER A 498 -9.66 15.57 30.16
C SER A 498 -10.05 17.02 30.46
N ALA A 499 -9.91 17.49 31.71
CA ALA A 499 -10.22 18.87 32.07
C ALA A 499 -9.35 19.88 31.31
N LEU A 500 -8.06 19.60 31.15
CA LEU A 500 -7.16 20.46 30.36
C LEU A 500 -7.57 20.54 28.89
N LYS A 501 -7.99 19.42 28.28
CA LYS A 501 -8.51 19.39 26.91
C LYS A 501 -9.81 20.18 26.74
N TYR A 502 -10.67 20.17 27.76
CA TYR A 502 -11.94 20.92 27.77
C TYR A 502 -11.79 22.40 28.12
N LEU A 503 -10.62 22.81 28.64
CA LEU A 503 -10.35 24.17 29.08
C LEU A 503 -10.63 25.24 28.00
N PRO A 504 -10.25 25.06 26.71
CA PRO A 504 -10.59 26.00 25.63
C PRO A 504 -12.08 26.19 25.37
N HIS A 505 -12.92 25.22 25.75
CA HIS A 505 -14.38 25.28 25.59
C HIS A 505 -15.09 25.88 26.80
N ARG A 506 -14.38 26.04 27.93
CA ARG A 506 -14.93 26.46 29.22
C ARG A 506 -14.35 27.78 29.73
N THR A 507 -13.35 28.34 29.04
CA THR A 507 -12.71 29.63 29.39
C THR A 507 -13.11 30.74 28.41
N GLY A 508 -13.07 31.98 28.88
CA GLY A 508 -13.40 33.17 28.12
C GLY A 508 -12.41 33.50 27.00
N SER A 509 -12.74 34.50 26.20
CA SER A 509 -11.99 34.89 25.00
C SER A 509 -10.58 35.40 25.24
N ASP A 510 -10.25 35.76 26.48
CA ASP A 510 -9.04 36.51 26.82
C ASP A 510 -7.88 35.60 27.22
N ILE A 511 -8.18 34.33 27.46
CA ILE A 511 -7.21 33.28 27.70
C ILE A 511 -7.16 32.36 26.48
N ILE A 512 -5.95 31.98 26.07
CA ILE A 512 -5.69 30.99 25.04
C ILE A 512 -5.02 29.79 25.74
N PRO A 513 -5.78 28.73 26.09
CA PRO A 513 -5.19 27.54 26.70
C PRO A 513 -4.47 26.71 25.63
N LEU A 514 -3.19 26.42 25.87
CA LEU A 514 -2.35 25.61 25.01
C LEU A 514 -1.89 24.39 25.79
N PHE A 515 -2.49 23.24 25.48
CA PHE A 515 -2.17 21.95 26.09
C PHE A 515 -0.93 21.31 25.48
N VAL A 516 -0.05 20.77 26.33
CA VAL A 516 1.12 19.99 25.94
C VAL A 516 1.20 18.75 26.83
N ASP A 517 1.18 17.59 26.20
CA ASP A 517 1.42 16.30 26.86
C ASP A 517 2.93 16.02 26.90
N ILE A 518 3.56 16.25 28.07
CA ILE A 518 4.99 16.03 28.24
C ILE A 518 5.36 14.57 28.09
N GLN A 519 4.49 13.64 28.51
CA GLN A 519 4.76 12.21 28.41
C GLN A 519 4.94 11.80 26.95
N GLY A 520 4.07 12.25 26.05
CA GLY A 520 4.18 11.99 24.61
C GLY A 520 5.44 12.61 23.98
N VAL A 521 5.79 13.84 24.38
CA VAL A 521 6.99 14.52 23.87
C VAL A 521 8.27 13.83 24.37
N ALA A 522 8.36 13.53 25.67
CA ALA A 522 9.54 12.90 26.29
C ALA A 522 9.75 11.45 25.83
N ALA A 523 8.68 10.70 25.54
CA ALA A 523 8.78 9.33 25.04
C ALA A 523 9.42 9.24 23.64
N THR A 524 9.26 10.28 22.81
CA THR A 524 9.76 10.30 21.42
C THR A 524 11.07 11.06 21.26
N ALA A 525 11.36 12.01 22.15
CA ALA A 525 12.55 12.83 22.11
C ALA A 525 13.65 12.32 23.05
N THR A 526 14.68 11.68 22.51
CA THR A 526 15.90 11.31 23.24
C THR A 526 16.92 12.44 23.35
N THR A 527 16.68 13.58 22.68
CA THR A 527 17.57 14.74 22.64
C THR A 527 16.82 16.04 22.94
N LEU A 528 17.55 17.05 23.45
CA LEU A 528 17.00 18.38 23.72
C LEU A 528 16.43 19.05 22.46
N LYS A 529 17.08 18.84 21.31
CA LYS A 529 16.58 19.30 20.01
C LYS A 529 15.24 18.65 19.67
N GLY A 530 15.18 17.33 19.72
CA GLY A 530 13.94 16.59 19.43
C GLY A 530 12.80 17.00 20.35
N PHE A 531 13.10 17.28 21.62
CA PHE A 531 12.11 17.77 22.58
C PHE A 531 11.57 19.13 22.16
N ALA A 532 12.44 20.09 21.83
CA ALA A 532 12.03 21.44 21.43
C ALA A 532 11.22 21.46 20.12
N GLU A 533 11.63 20.67 19.12
CA GLU A 533 10.90 20.54 17.85
C GLU A 533 9.51 19.94 18.08
N LYS A 534 9.40 18.87 18.88
CA LYS A 534 8.12 18.22 19.19
C LYS A 534 7.21 19.09 20.04
N PHE A 535 7.78 19.80 21.01
CA PHE A 535 7.07 20.76 21.84
C PHE A 535 6.46 21.89 21.00
N ALA A 536 7.24 22.48 20.07
CA ALA A 536 6.73 23.50 19.16
C ALA A 536 5.65 22.95 18.20
N GLN A 537 5.87 21.76 17.62
CA GLN A 537 4.89 21.08 16.76
C GLN A 537 3.55 20.85 17.48
N GLN A 538 3.59 20.38 18.72
CA GLN A 538 2.38 20.12 19.50
C GLN A 538 1.63 21.42 19.82
N LEU A 539 2.33 22.49 20.18
CA LEU A 539 1.71 23.80 20.40
C LEU A 539 1.03 24.36 19.15
N GLN A 540 1.68 24.25 17.99
CA GLN A 540 1.09 24.66 16.71
C GLN A 540 -0.16 23.83 16.37
N GLU A 541 -0.11 22.52 16.58
CA GLU A 541 -1.25 21.63 16.31
C GLU A 541 -2.43 21.93 17.22
N VAL A 542 -2.18 22.07 18.52
CA VAL A 542 -3.22 22.40 19.50
C VAL A 542 -3.84 23.77 19.19
N ALA A 543 -3.05 24.78 18.84
CA ALA A 543 -3.55 26.10 18.45
C ALA A 543 -4.49 26.06 17.22
N ARG A 544 -4.22 25.16 16.26
CA ARG A 544 -5.08 24.94 15.07
C ARG A 544 -6.39 24.21 15.40
N GLN A 545 -6.37 23.37 16.43
CA GLN A 545 -7.52 22.58 16.88
C GLN A 545 -8.43 23.31 17.88
N LEU A 546 -8.02 24.48 18.38
CA LEU A 546 -8.84 25.28 19.27
C LEU A 546 -10.20 25.64 18.63
N PRO A 547 -11.28 25.81 19.43
CA PRO A 547 -12.59 26.23 18.94
C PRO A 547 -12.53 27.53 18.12
N ARG A 548 -11.58 28.39 18.48
CA ARG A 548 -11.17 29.56 17.73
C ARG A 548 -9.82 29.25 17.12
N LYS A 549 -9.78 29.03 15.81
CA LYS A 549 -8.53 28.68 15.11
C LYS A 549 -7.53 29.83 15.26
N ILE A 550 -6.39 29.55 15.87
CA ILE A 550 -5.29 30.49 16.04
C ILE A 550 -4.10 29.97 15.26
N TYR A 551 -3.52 30.83 14.44
CA TYR A 551 -2.31 30.53 13.69
C TYR A 551 -1.11 31.09 14.45
N LEU A 552 -0.30 30.20 15.02
CA LEU A 552 0.99 30.57 15.59
C LEU A 552 2.03 30.70 14.46
N PRO A 553 2.97 31.65 14.55
CA PRO A 553 4.11 31.74 13.63
C PRO A 553 4.90 30.43 13.59
N ASP A 554 5.55 30.16 12.46
CA ASP A 554 6.40 28.96 12.32
C ASP A 554 7.74 29.16 13.02
N PRO A 555 8.18 28.20 13.86
CA PRO A 555 9.46 28.32 14.54
C PRO A 555 10.61 28.17 13.53
N ASN A 556 11.69 28.93 13.74
CA ASN A 556 12.87 28.84 12.87
C ASN A 556 13.60 27.51 13.11
N THR A 557 13.49 26.59 12.14
CA THR A 557 14.06 25.24 12.21
C THR A 557 15.57 25.21 12.28
N ASP A 558 16.24 26.16 11.61
CA ASP A 558 17.70 26.22 11.58
C ASP A 558 18.24 26.65 12.95
N LYS A 559 17.64 27.68 13.56
CA LYS A 559 17.99 28.12 14.91
C LYS A 559 17.66 27.08 15.98
N LEU A 560 16.54 26.37 15.82
CA LEU A 560 16.17 25.25 16.69
C LEU A 560 17.20 24.10 16.63
N ALA A 561 17.83 23.89 15.47
CA ALA A 561 18.85 22.86 15.30
C ALA A 561 20.19 23.26 15.94
N GLU A 562 20.52 24.55 15.99
CA GLU A 562 21.73 25.08 16.63
C GLU A 562 21.62 25.16 18.15
N ASP A 563 20.64 25.92 18.66
CA ASP A 563 20.39 26.08 20.09
C ASP A 563 18.87 26.09 20.39
N PRO A 564 18.29 24.94 20.78
CA PRO A 564 16.85 24.76 20.81
C PRO A 564 16.09 25.71 21.75
N PHE A 565 16.60 25.97 22.96
CA PHE A 565 15.85 26.72 23.97
C PHE A 565 15.87 28.24 23.76
N PRO A 566 17.00 28.88 23.40
CA PRO A 566 17.01 30.28 22.98
C PRO A 566 16.19 30.52 21.70
N ALA A 567 16.17 29.56 20.77
CA ALA A 567 15.29 29.61 19.61
C ALA A 567 13.81 29.58 20.02
N LEU A 568 13.41 28.69 20.94
CA LEU A 568 12.06 28.68 21.52
C LEU A 568 11.73 29.99 22.26
N GLN A 569 12.66 30.57 23.02
CA GLN A 569 12.42 31.85 23.70
C GLN A 569 12.11 32.97 22.69
N THR A 570 12.88 33.02 21.60
CA THR A 570 12.66 33.99 20.52
C THR A 570 11.30 33.78 19.87
N TRP A 571 10.92 32.52 19.62
CA TRP A 571 9.64 32.16 19.05
C TRP A 571 8.46 32.52 19.96
N PHE A 572 8.55 32.27 21.27
CA PHE A 572 7.53 32.69 22.24
C PHE A 572 7.33 34.21 22.27
N ALA A 573 8.42 34.98 22.17
CA ALA A 573 8.35 36.44 22.07
C ALA A 573 7.72 36.91 20.74
N GLU A 574 7.89 36.15 19.66
CA GLU A 574 7.23 36.41 18.37
C GLU A 574 5.71 36.12 18.43
N ILE A 575 5.32 35.07 19.15
CA ILE A 575 3.91 34.75 19.42
C ILE A 575 3.23 35.91 20.17
N GLU A 576 3.85 36.43 21.24
CA GLU A 576 3.31 37.57 22.00
C GLU A 576 3.12 38.82 21.13
N LYS A 577 4.06 39.09 20.21
CA LYS A 577 3.97 40.23 19.28
C LYS A 577 2.85 40.06 18.26
N THR A 578 2.65 38.84 17.78
CA THR A 578 1.65 38.54 16.74
C THR A 578 0.24 38.61 17.31
N ILE A 579 0.04 38.13 18.54
CA ILE A 579 -1.26 38.06 19.19
C ILE A 579 -1.24 38.98 20.42
N SER A 580 -1.30 40.29 20.15
CA SER A 580 -1.36 41.30 21.21
C SER A 580 -2.69 41.25 21.96
N ASN A 581 -2.68 41.54 23.28
CA ASN A 581 -3.86 41.65 24.16
C ASN A 581 -4.55 40.33 24.54
N LYS A 582 -3.84 39.19 24.48
CA LYS A 582 -4.33 37.92 25.01
C LYS A 582 -3.33 37.35 26.02
N ARG A 583 -3.82 36.48 26.90
CA ARG A 583 -2.98 35.71 27.82
C ARG A 583 -2.92 34.27 27.35
N PHE A 584 -1.72 33.70 27.30
CA PHE A 584 -1.50 32.31 26.95
C PHE A 584 -1.41 31.48 28.22
N LEU A 585 -2.26 30.48 28.35
CA LEU A 585 -2.20 29.53 29.45
C LEU A 585 -1.56 28.24 28.94
N LEU A 586 -0.27 28.07 29.20
CA LEU A 586 0.49 26.90 28.81
C LEU A 586 0.27 25.78 29.84
N CYS A 587 -0.50 24.76 29.44
CA CYS A 587 -0.85 23.62 30.27
C CYS A 587 0.12 22.46 29.99
N LEU A 588 0.98 22.13 30.94
CA LEU A 588 1.95 21.04 30.86
C LEU A 588 1.44 19.84 31.66
N ASP A 589 0.96 18.82 30.97
CA ASP A 589 0.44 17.59 31.59
C ASP A 589 1.56 16.58 31.84
N GLU A 590 1.44 15.83 32.95
CA GLU A 590 2.46 14.89 33.44
C GLU A 590 3.86 15.51 33.49
N PHE A 591 3.94 16.72 34.05
CA PHE A 591 5.18 17.51 34.07
C PHE A 591 6.34 16.82 34.80
N GLU A 592 6.04 15.85 35.69
CA GLU A 592 7.05 15.08 36.41
C GLU A 592 8.02 14.36 35.45
N ARG A 593 7.56 14.02 34.23
CA ARG A 593 8.37 13.38 33.17
C ARG A 593 9.49 14.28 32.63
N LEU A 594 9.45 15.59 32.86
CA LEU A 594 10.59 16.47 32.57
C LEU A 594 11.83 16.07 33.37
N SER A 595 11.66 15.48 34.56
CA SER A 595 12.75 14.99 35.40
C SER A 595 13.55 13.89 34.68
N GLU A 596 12.87 13.00 33.97
CA GLU A 596 13.49 11.89 33.22
C GLU A 596 14.31 12.43 32.05
N LEU A 597 13.79 13.43 31.33
CA LEU A 597 14.51 14.10 30.25
C LEU A 597 15.79 14.77 30.77
N VAL A 598 15.71 15.43 31.93
CA VAL A 598 16.88 16.06 32.58
C VAL A 598 17.91 15.02 32.98
N GLN A 599 17.50 13.85 33.48
CA GLN A 599 18.39 12.75 33.83
C GLN A 599 19.08 12.15 32.59
N VAL A 600 18.33 11.92 31.51
CA VAL A 600 18.85 11.33 30.26
C VAL A 600 19.80 12.30 29.53
N THR A 601 19.42 13.58 29.45
CA THR A 601 20.22 14.59 28.73
C THR A 601 21.32 15.23 29.59
N ASN A 602 21.31 14.94 30.90
CA ASN A 602 22.16 15.58 31.92
C ASN A 602 22.16 17.12 31.85
N SER A 603 21.04 17.72 31.40
CA SER A 603 20.92 19.15 31.16
C SER A 603 19.62 19.69 31.75
N ARG A 604 19.73 20.77 32.52
CA ARG A 604 18.58 21.49 33.10
C ARG A 604 18.02 22.57 32.15
N ALA A 605 18.47 22.61 30.90
CA ALA A 605 18.03 23.60 29.92
C ALA A 605 16.50 23.69 29.74
N PRO A 606 15.72 22.58 29.72
CA PRO A 606 14.26 22.66 29.65
C PRO A 606 13.62 23.37 30.86
N LEU A 607 14.11 23.08 32.06
CA LEU A 607 13.61 23.70 33.29
C LEU A 607 14.01 25.18 33.37
N ASN A 608 15.22 25.53 32.94
CA ASN A 608 15.67 26.91 32.83
C ASN A 608 14.85 27.72 31.83
N PHE A 609 14.46 27.10 30.71
CA PHE A 609 13.54 27.69 29.74
C PHE A 609 12.19 28.02 30.37
N ILE A 610 11.59 27.06 31.07
CA ILE A 610 10.33 27.25 31.80
C ILE A 610 10.45 28.38 32.84
N ARG A 611 11.55 28.43 33.59
CA ARG A 611 11.83 29.51 34.54
C ARG A 611 11.93 30.88 33.86
N HIS A 612 12.58 30.94 32.71
CA HIS A 612 12.69 32.18 31.94
C HIS A 612 11.31 32.66 31.47
N LEU A 613 10.42 31.75 31.03
CA LEU A 613 9.04 32.10 30.69
C LEU A 613 8.33 32.74 31.88
N LEU A 614 8.46 32.17 33.08
CA LEU A 614 7.86 32.72 34.31
C LEU A 614 8.37 34.13 34.68
N GLN A 615 9.65 34.40 34.46
CA GLN A 615 10.28 35.64 34.92
C GLN A 615 10.11 36.81 33.92
N HIS A 616 10.10 36.52 32.62
CA HIS A 616 10.25 37.55 31.59
C HIS A 616 9.02 37.74 30.69
N GLN A 617 8.15 36.74 30.58
CA GLN A 617 7.04 36.76 29.62
C GLN A 617 5.71 37.03 30.33
N LYS A 618 5.21 38.28 30.25
CA LYS A 618 4.05 38.73 31.04
C LYS A 618 2.71 38.18 30.54
N GLN A 619 2.63 37.74 29.29
CA GLN A 619 1.38 37.19 28.73
C GLN A 619 1.26 35.68 28.94
N TRP A 620 2.35 34.99 29.28
CA TRP A 620 2.37 33.54 29.47
C TRP A 620 2.15 33.16 30.94
N ILE A 621 1.21 32.24 31.15
CA ILE A 621 0.85 31.68 32.45
C ILE A 621 1.08 30.19 32.37
N LEU A 622 1.71 29.62 33.39
CA LEU A 622 1.98 28.19 33.44
C LEU A 622 0.96 27.48 34.32
N LEU A 623 0.44 26.37 33.80
CA LEU A 623 -0.36 25.40 34.54
C LEU A 623 0.33 24.04 34.42
N PHE A 624 0.86 23.55 35.53
CA PHE A 624 1.39 22.19 35.65
C PHE A 624 0.28 21.23 36.08
N SER A 625 0.16 20.09 35.42
CA SER A 625 -0.76 19.02 35.83
C SER A 625 0.04 17.77 36.19
N GLY A 626 -0.21 17.23 37.38
CA GLY A 626 0.52 16.10 37.92
C GLY A 626 -0.26 15.32 38.96
N SER A 627 0.35 14.23 39.42
CA SER A 627 -0.21 13.36 40.46
C SER A 627 0.34 13.66 41.85
N HIS A 628 1.47 14.35 41.92
CA HIS A 628 2.17 14.67 43.16
C HIS A 628 1.91 16.10 43.64
N LEU A 629 1.92 16.26 44.97
CA LEU A 629 1.98 17.57 45.61
C LEU A 629 3.39 18.15 45.50
N LEU A 630 3.53 19.48 45.60
CA LEU A 630 4.83 20.16 45.68
C LEU A 630 5.77 19.57 46.74
N SER A 631 5.23 19.12 47.87
CA SER A 631 6.01 18.50 48.96
C SER A 631 6.52 17.09 48.65
N GLU A 632 5.96 16.43 47.64
CA GLU A 632 6.35 15.09 47.20
C GLU A 632 7.32 15.11 46.01
N LEU A 633 7.51 16.27 45.39
CA LEU A 633 8.45 16.45 44.28
C LEU A 633 9.90 16.55 44.78
N ASP A 634 10.85 16.26 43.89
CA ASP A 634 12.27 16.44 44.16
C ASP A 634 12.60 17.88 44.58
N ALA A 635 13.57 18.03 45.49
CA ALA A 635 13.92 19.31 46.09
C ALA A 635 14.22 20.41 45.08
N TYR A 636 14.76 20.09 43.91
CA TYR A 636 15.08 21.08 42.88
C TYR A 636 13.83 21.73 42.27
N TRP A 637 12.65 21.10 42.31
CA TRP A 637 11.40 21.72 41.82
C TRP A 637 11.01 22.97 42.61
N SER A 638 11.44 23.06 43.88
CA SER A 638 11.23 24.26 44.70
C SER A 638 11.85 25.53 44.10
N ASP A 639 12.93 25.39 43.33
CA ASP A 639 13.60 26.50 42.65
C ASP A 639 12.82 27.01 41.43
N TYR A 640 11.94 26.19 40.85
CA TYR A 640 11.19 26.49 39.61
C TYR A 640 9.72 26.82 39.88
N LEU A 641 9.13 26.25 40.93
CA LEU A 641 7.72 26.38 41.29
C LEU A 641 7.49 27.40 42.43
N ILE A 642 8.18 28.54 42.36
CA ILE A 642 8.05 29.62 43.35
C ILE A 642 6.69 30.31 43.19
N ASN A 643 5.97 30.51 44.31
CA ASN A 643 4.65 31.16 44.35
C ASN A 643 3.56 30.40 43.54
N THR A 644 3.60 29.06 43.63
CA THR A 644 2.63 28.18 42.97
C THR A 644 1.34 28.09 43.76
N TYR A 645 0.22 28.28 43.09
CA TYR A 645 -1.12 28.07 43.61
C TYR A 645 -1.61 26.67 43.22
N ALA A 646 -1.83 25.82 44.22
CA ALA A 646 -2.26 24.44 44.00
C ALA A 646 -3.80 24.36 43.93
N VAL A 647 -4.31 23.82 42.83
CA VAL A 647 -5.74 23.56 42.59
C VAL A 647 -5.95 22.06 42.65
N GLN A 648 -6.73 21.58 43.64
CA GLN A 648 -7.02 20.17 43.80
C GLN A 648 -8.16 19.72 42.90
N MET A 649 -7.95 18.64 42.15
CA MET A 649 -8.99 17.93 41.43
C MET A 649 -9.35 16.63 42.17
N SER A 650 -10.40 16.72 42.99
CA SER A 650 -10.98 15.62 43.77
C SER A 650 -11.92 14.74 42.92
N TYR A 651 -12.83 13.97 43.52
CA TYR A 651 -13.92 13.25 42.83
C TYR A 651 -15.05 14.19 42.40
N LEU A 652 -16.01 13.69 41.62
CA LEU A 652 -17.16 14.49 41.21
C LEU A 652 -18.10 14.73 42.40
N GLN A 653 -18.81 15.85 42.37
CA GLN A 653 -19.94 16.03 43.27
C GLN A 653 -21.03 15.00 42.95
N GLU A 654 -21.84 14.63 43.93
CA GLU A 654 -22.89 13.63 43.73
C GLU A 654 -23.87 14.02 42.62
N SER A 655 -24.25 15.31 42.54
CA SER A 655 -25.09 15.85 41.47
C SER A 655 -24.46 15.67 40.08
N GLU A 656 -23.16 15.96 39.96
CA GLU A 656 -22.39 15.80 38.71
C GLU A 656 -22.25 14.33 38.31
N ALA A 657 -22.04 13.43 39.28
CA ALA A 657 -21.98 11.99 39.04
C ALA A 657 -23.34 11.43 38.63
N ARG A 658 -24.44 11.87 39.26
CA ARG A 658 -25.81 11.51 38.86
C ARG A 658 -26.11 11.97 37.45
N GLU A 659 -25.72 13.20 37.09
CA GLU A 659 -25.86 13.71 35.72
C GLU A 659 -25.07 12.85 34.72
N LEU A 660 -23.82 12.48 35.04
CA LEU A 660 -23.01 11.60 34.21
C LEU A 660 -23.64 10.21 34.02
N ILE A 661 -24.26 9.65 35.06
CA ILE A 661 -24.90 8.33 35.00
C ILE A 661 -26.22 8.39 34.22
N LEU A 662 -27.11 9.33 34.55
CA LEU A 662 -28.47 9.38 34.00
C LEU A 662 -28.55 10.06 32.64
N GLN A 663 -27.70 11.05 32.38
CA GLN A 663 -27.70 11.85 31.16
C GLN A 663 -26.27 12.13 30.64
N PRO A 664 -25.50 11.08 30.31
CA PRO A 664 -24.16 11.22 29.73
C PRO A 664 -24.20 11.97 28.38
N VAL A 665 -25.27 11.78 27.60
CA VAL A 665 -25.56 12.46 26.34
C VAL A 665 -27.04 12.86 26.28
N GLU A 666 -27.40 13.82 25.42
CA GLU A 666 -28.75 14.41 25.38
C GLU A 666 -29.88 13.39 25.12
N GLU A 667 -29.62 12.37 24.30
CA GLU A 667 -30.60 11.34 23.90
C GLU A 667 -30.35 9.97 24.55
N PHE A 668 -29.89 9.94 25.80
CA PHE A 668 -29.63 8.67 26.49
C PHE A 668 -30.91 8.07 27.10
N PRO A 669 -31.21 6.77 26.88
CA PRO A 669 -32.40 6.14 27.45
C PRO A 669 -32.31 6.02 28.98
N ASN A 670 -33.44 6.13 29.66
CA ASN A 670 -33.51 5.96 31.12
C ASN A 670 -33.44 4.47 31.51
N ILE A 671 -32.22 3.96 31.61
CA ILE A 671 -31.93 2.55 31.87
C ILE A 671 -31.61 2.25 33.34
N TYR A 672 -31.54 3.24 34.24
CA TYR A 672 -31.12 3.02 35.62
C TYR A 672 -32.27 3.23 36.61
N GLU A 673 -32.43 2.32 37.57
CA GLU A 673 -33.29 2.56 38.73
C GLU A 673 -32.60 3.50 39.74
N PRO A 674 -33.35 4.36 40.47
CA PRO A 674 -32.76 5.28 41.44
C PRO A 674 -31.87 4.58 42.49
N THR A 675 -32.32 3.44 43.01
CA THR A 675 -31.57 2.64 44.00
C THR A 675 -30.29 2.05 43.42
N ALA A 676 -30.27 1.70 42.13
CA ALA A 676 -29.06 1.25 41.45
C ALA A 676 -28.06 2.40 41.30
N VAL A 677 -28.52 3.61 40.97
CA VAL A 677 -27.67 4.81 40.91
C VAL A 677 -27.05 5.12 42.27
N ASP A 678 -27.84 5.04 43.34
CA ASP A 678 -27.36 5.26 44.71
C ASP A 678 -26.25 4.25 45.07
N MET A 679 -26.42 2.98 44.70
CA MET A 679 -25.40 1.94 44.91
C MET A 679 -24.13 2.20 44.09
N ILE A 680 -24.25 2.62 42.82
CA ILE A 680 -23.09 2.97 41.98
C ILE A 680 -22.30 4.12 42.64
N ILE A 681 -23.00 5.16 43.08
CA ILE A 681 -22.38 6.31 43.77
C ILE A 681 -21.69 5.87 45.06
N GLN A 682 -22.33 5.02 45.86
CA GLN A 682 -21.75 4.51 47.10
C GLN A 682 -20.47 3.70 46.83
N LEU A 683 -20.50 2.78 45.86
CA LEU A 683 -19.38 1.90 45.53
C LEU A 683 -18.18 2.64 44.92
N THR A 684 -18.44 3.67 44.13
CA THR A 684 -17.42 4.42 43.37
C THR A 684 -16.99 5.71 44.05
N ARG A 685 -17.77 6.22 45.02
CA ARG A 685 -17.65 7.56 45.63
C ARG A 685 -17.50 8.67 44.60
N CYS A 686 -18.26 8.59 43.52
CA CYS A 686 -18.24 9.57 42.44
C CYS A 686 -16.86 9.72 41.76
N GLN A 687 -15.96 8.73 41.88
CA GLN A 687 -14.70 8.76 41.15
C GLN A 687 -14.98 8.61 39.64
N PRO A 688 -14.61 9.58 38.78
CA PRO A 688 -15.01 9.61 37.37
C PRO A 688 -14.75 8.31 36.61
N TYR A 689 -13.55 7.75 36.75
CA TYR A 689 -13.17 6.51 36.05
C TYR A 689 -13.98 5.30 36.51
N LEU A 690 -14.16 5.11 37.81
CA LEU A 690 -14.92 3.98 38.34
C LEU A 690 -16.41 4.12 38.00
N VAL A 691 -16.97 5.33 38.05
CA VAL A 691 -18.36 5.59 37.61
C VAL A 691 -18.53 5.19 36.14
N GLN A 692 -17.64 5.64 35.26
CA GLN A 692 -17.73 5.29 33.83
C GLN A 692 -17.49 3.79 33.58
N LEU A 693 -16.55 3.16 34.28
CA LEU A 693 -16.29 1.72 34.16
C LEU A 693 -17.48 0.89 34.62
N MET A 694 -18.07 1.22 35.78
CA MET A 694 -19.29 0.57 36.27
C MET A 694 -20.42 0.71 35.25
N CYS A 695 -20.69 1.93 34.76
CA CYS A 695 -21.77 2.18 33.82
C CYS A 695 -21.54 1.47 32.48
N TYR A 696 -20.28 1.44 32.00
CA TYR A 696 -19.89 0.71 30.80
C TYR A 696 -20.26 -0.77 30.91
N GLU A 697 -19.85 -1.43 32.00
CA GLU A 697 -20.13 -2.85 32.21
C GLU A 697 -21.62 -3.14 32.39
N LEU A 698 -22.38 -2.22 33.01
CA LEU A 698 -23.82 -2.37 33.17
C LEU A 698 -24.57 -2.29 31.84
N VAL A 699 -24.16 -1.39 30.94
CA VAL A 699 -24.70 -1.33 29.57
C VAL A 699 -24.36 -2.61 28.79
N GLU A 700 -23.12 -3.11 28.91
CA GLU A 700 -22.73 -4.38 28.28
C GLU A 700 -23.54 -5.58 28.83
N LEU A 701 -23.78 -5.61 30.14
CA LEU A 701 -24.61 -6.63 30.77
C LEU A 701 -26.04 -6.58 30.21
N LEU A 702 -26.66 -5.40 30.17
CA LEU A 702 -28.01 -5.23 29.63
C LEU A 702 -28.08 -5.63 28.15
N ASN A 703 -27.16 -5.15 27.32
CA ASN A 703 -27.12 -5.50 25.90
C ASN A 703 -26.89 -7.00 25.67
N ARG A 704 -26.10 -7.67 26.54
CA ARG A 704 -25.93 -9.12 26.49
C ARG A 704 -27.22 -9.86 26.82
N ASP A 705 -28.01 -9.37 27.79
CA ASP A 705 -29.28 -9.99 28.16
C ASP A 705 -30.38 -9.71 27.14
N ILE A 706 -30.41 -8.52 26.52
CA ILE A 706 -31.28 -8.17 25.39
C ILE A 706 -30.99 -9.09 24.20
N ARG A 707 -29.71 -9.25 23.80
CA ARG A 707 -29.30 -10.16 22.70
C ARG A 707 -29.69 -11.62 22.94
N LYS A 708 -29.74 -12.06 24.19
CA LYS A 708 -30.14 -13.42 24.58
C LYS A 708 -31.66 -13.57 24.80
N ASN A 709 -32.45 -12.55 24.47
CA ASN A 709 -33.89 -12.49 24.71
C ASN A 709 -34.28 -12.74 26.18
N ARG A 710 -33.42 -12.34 27.13
CA ARG A 710 -33.67 -12.48 28.58
C ARG A 710 -34.36 -11.26 29.17
N ARG A 711 -34.25 -10.10 28.52
CA ARG A 711 -34.90 -8.84 28.89
C ARG A 711 -35.42 -8.15 27.65
N GLU A 712 -36.57 -7.51 27.76
CA GLU A 712 -37.13 -6.66 26.71
C GLU A 712 -36.38 -5.33 26.67
N ALA A 713 -35.98 -4.88 25.48
CA ALA A 713 -35.12 -3.71 25.32
C ALA A 713 -35.78 -2.39 25.79
N ASP A 714 -37.09 -2.23 25.64
CA ASP A 714 -37.78 -0.97 25.99
C ASP A 714 -38.00 -0.80 27.49
N THR A 715 -38.00 -1.90 28.25
CA THR A 715 -38.30 -1.92 29.69
C THR A 715 -37.09 -2.33 30.55
N ALA A 716 -36.01 -2.75 29.91
CA ALA A 716 -34.78 -3.16 30.58
C ALA A 716 -34.19 -2.01 31.40
N LYS A 717 -34.21 -2.19 32.72
CA LYS A 717 -33.51 -1.31 33.67
C LYS A 717 -32.43 -2.09 34.42
N VAL A 718 -31.39 -1.36 34.82
CA VAL A 718 -30.35 -1.80 35.73
C VAL A 718 -30.90 -1.75 37.14
N THR A 719 -30.88 -2.90 37.81
CA THR A 719 -31.27 -3.07 39.20
C THR A 719 -30.04 -3.17 40.11
N VAL A 720 -30.25 -3.10 41.43
CA VAL A 720 -29.20 -3.30 42.44
C VAL A 720 -28.47 -4.66 42.24
N GLN A 721 -29.20 -5.72 41.88
CA GLN A 721 -28.63 -7.04 41.63
C GLN A 721 -27.69 -7.04 40.41
N ASP A 722 -27.99 -6.23 39.39
CA ASP A 722 -27.12 -6.10 38.22
C ASP A 722 -25.81 -5.40 38.57
N VAL A 723 -25.88 -4.38 39.44
CA VAL A 723 -24.71 -3.68 39.98
C VAL A 723 -23.81 -4.67 40.73
N GLU A 724 -24.36 -5.49 41.63
CA GLU A 724 -23.60 -6.51 42.36
C GLU A 724 -22.94 -7.55 41.44
N LYS A 725 -23.69 -8.02 40.44
CA LYS A 725 -23.24 -9.04 39.49
C LYS A 725 -22.05 -8.59 38.64
N VAL A 726 -21.94 -7.28 38.40
CA VAL A 726 -20.89 -6.68 37.56
C VAL A 726 -19.60 -6.42 38.34
N ILE A 727 -19.63 -6.37 39.68
CA ILE A 727 -18.46 -6.06 40.52
C ILE A 727 -17.22 -6.90 40.16
N PRO A 728 -17.29 -8.24 40.04
CA PRO A 728 -16.10 -9.04 39.70
C PRO A 728 -15.51 -8.66 38.34
N THR A 729 -16.36 -8.41 37.34
CA THR A 729 -15.92 -7.99 35.99
C THR A 729 -15.31 -6.59 36.00
N VAL A 730 -15.80 -5.68 36.85
CA VAL A 730 -15.22 -4.34 37.01
C VAL A 730 -13.87 -4.39 37.71
N LEU A 731 -13.70 -5.27 38.70
CA LEU A 731 -12.41 -5.49 39.35
C LEU A 731 -11.39 -6.07 38.35
N GLU A 732 -11.81 -7.04 37.53
CA GLU A 732 -10.98 -7.64 36.48
C GLU A 732 -10.59 -6.63 35.38
N ARG A 733 -11.54 -5.87 34.84
CA ARG A 733 -11.26 -4.87 33.77
C ARG A 733 -10.55 -3.62 34.30
N GLY A 734 -10.81 -3.26 35.56
CA GLY A 734 -10.18 -2.17 36.27
C GLY A 734 -8.83 -2.53 36.89
N ASP A 735 -8.39 -3.77 36.74
CA ASP A 735 -7.23 -4.34 37.42
C ASP A 735 -5.96 -3.48 37.28
N GLN A 736 -5.65 -2.99 36.08
CA GLN A 736 -4.50 -2.10 35.88
C GLN A 736 -4.57 -0.85 36.78
N TYR A 737 -5.75 -0.23 36.90
CA TYR A 737 -5.92 0.93 37.77
C TYR A 737 -5.69 0.57 39.24
N PHE A 738 -6.25 -0.55 39.71
CA PHE A 738 -6.10 -0.99 41.09
C PHE A 738 -4.65 -1.41 41.42
N ARG A 739 -3.98 -2.14 40.51
CA ARG A 739 -2.56 -2.50 40.66
C ARG A 739 -1.65 -1.29 40.64
N GLU A 740 -1.89 -0.32 39.77
CA GLU A 740 -1.09 0.92 39.74
C GLU A 740 -1.31 1.75 41.01
N LEU A 741 -2.55 1.80 41.53
CA LEU A 741 -2.83 2.41 42.82
C LEU A 741 -2.04 1.70 43.93
N TRP A 742 -2.09 0.37 44.00
CA TRP A 742 -1.37 -0.43 45.00
C TRP A 742 0.16 -0.28 44.88
N THR A 743 0.71 -0.36 43.67
CA THR A 743 2.16 -0.26 43.43
C THR A 743 2.72 1.14 43.68
N SER A 744 1.90 2.19 43.52
CA SER A 744 2.30 3.58 43.82
C SER A 744 2.43 3.88 45.33
N LEU A 745 1.90 3.02 46.19
CA LEU A 745 1.97 3.16 47.65
C LEU A 745 3.30 2.63 48.18
N ALA A 746 3.84 3.30 49.20
CA ALA A 746 5.03 2.83 49.91
C ALA A 746 4.69 1.59 50.75
N ASP A 747 5.71 0.79 51.12
CA ASP A 747 5.49 -0.43 51.90
C ASP A 747 4.83 -0.15 53.26
N SER A 748 5.16 0.99 53.89
CA SER A 748 4.50 1.46 55.12
C SER A 748 3.00 1.72 54.92
N ASP A 749 2.64 2.24 53.75
CA ASP A 749 1.27 2.61 53.40
C ASP A 749 0.47 1.31 53.15
N ARG A 750 1.05 0.35 52.42
CA ARG A 750 0.45 -0.98 52.15
C ARG A 750 0.24 -1.78 53.42
N ASN A 751 1.22 -1.80 54.34
CA ASN A 751 1.10 -2.51 55.61
C ASN A 751 -0.04 -1.97 56.47
N LEU A 752 -0.22 -0.64 56.51
CA LEU A 752 -1.36 -0.04 57.21
C LEU A 752 -2.70 -0.45 56.57
N LEU A 753 -2.79 -0.44 55.24
CA LEU A 753 -4.01 -0.88 54.54
C LEU A 753 -4.33 -2.36 54.81
N ARG A 754 -3.31 -3.23 54.90
CA ARG A 754 -3.48 -4.64 55.32
C ARG A 754 -4.06 -4.77 56.72
N CYS A 755 -3.50 -4.04 57.70
CA CYS A 755 -4.01 -4.01 59.07
C CYS A 755 -5.47 -3.52 59.13
N LEU A 756 -5.84 -2.52 58.33
CA LEU A 756 -7.21 -2.00 58.27
C LEU A 756 -8.21 -3.02 57.70
N ILE A 757 -7.80 -3.84 56.73
CA ILE A 757 -8.64 -4.93 56.21
C ILE A 757 -8.82 -6.03 57.25
N GLN A 758 -7.76 -6.34 58.02
CA GLN A 758 -7.79 -7.30 59.13
C GLN A 758 -8.49 -6.77 60.40
N SER A 759 -9.06 -5.56 60.35
CA SER A 759 -9.74 -4.89 61.47
C SER A 759 -8.85 -4.62 62.70
N GLU A 760 -7.53 -4.49 62.51
CA GLU A 760 -6.59 -4.13 63.56
C GLU A 760 -6.56 -2.61 63.80
N THR A 761 -6.53 -2.17 65.06
CA THR A 761 -6.51 -0.74 65.40
C THR A 761 -5.15 -0.10 65.10
N PRO A 762 -5.08 1.02 64.34
CA PRO A 762 -3.81 1.63 63.96
C PRO A 762 -3.06 2.26 65.15
N THR A 763 -1.79 1.87 65.32
CA THR A 763 -0.86 2.37 66.36
C THR A 763 -0.47 3.85 66.14
N GLN A 764 0.02 4.55 67.19
CA GLN A 764 0.43 5.97 67.10
C GLN A 764 1.51 6.28 66.04
N GLN A 765 2.32 5.29 65.65
CA GLN A 765 3.33 5.40 64.59
C GLN A 765 2.72 5.62 63.19
N HIS A 766 1.43 5.33 62.99
CA HIS A 766 0.76 5.45 61.70
C HIS A 766 0.11 6.83 61.43
N LYS A 767 0.16 7.79 62.38
CA LYS A 767 -0.52 9.09 62.20
C LYS A 767 -0.05 9.89 60.98
N SER A 768 1.23 9.84 60.63
CA SER A 768 1.76 10.49 59.43
C SER A 768 1.28 9.81 58.15
N VAL A 769 1.25 8.47 58.15
CA VAL A 769 0.78 7.64 57.04
C VAL A 769 -0.73 7.81 56.81
N ILE A 770 -1.53 7.82 57.88
CA ILE A 770 -2.98 8.07 57.81
C ILE A 770 -3.24 9.44 57.18
N ARG A 771 -2.57 10.50 57.64
CA ARG A 771 -2.70 11.84 57.04
C ARG A 771 -2.34 11.86 55.55
N LYS A 772 -1.32 11.10 55.15
CA LYS A 772 -0.92 10.96 53.74
C LYS A 772 -2.00 10.24 52.92
N LEU A 773 -2.55 9.13 53.43
CA LEU A 773 -3.60 8.35 52.76
C LEU A 773 -4.95 9.08 52.68
N VAL A 774 -5.30 9.86 53.70
CA VAL A 774 -6.48 10.76 53.68
C VAL A 774 -6.30 11.84 52.61
N ARG A 775 -5.10 12.45 52.51
CA ARG A 775 -4.80 13.44 51.46
C ARG A 775 -4.84 12.85 50.05
N LYS A 776 -4.49 11.56 49.90
CA LYS A 776 -4.59 10.83 48.64
C LYS A 776 -6.01 10.30 48.34
N GLU A 777 -7.00 10.64 49.18
CA GLU A 777 -8.40 10.24 49.03
C GLU A 777 -8.60 8.71 49.06
N ILE A 778 -7.70 7.98 49.72
CA ILE A 778 -7.80 6.52 49.91
C ILE A 778 -8.58 6.20 51.18
N LEU A 779 -8.37 6.99 52.24
CA LEU A 779 -9.05 6.84 53.53
C LEU A 779 -9.92 8.06 53.82
N THR A 780 -11.03 7.83 54.52
CA THR A 780 -11.91 8.89 55.03
C THR A 780 -11.25 9.60 56.21
N PRO A 781 -11.43 10.93 56.35
CA PRO A 781 -10.86 11.70 57.44
C PRO A 781 -11.55 11.44 58.80
N GLU A 782 -12.80 10.99 58.79
CA GLU A 782 -13.64 10.81 60.00
C GLU A 782 -13.38 9.46 60.68
N ASP A 783 -13.46 8.36 59.91
CA ASP A 783 -13.41 7.00 60.47
C ASP A 783 -12.12 6.23 60.10
N ASN A 784 -11.20 6.84 59.35
CA ASN A 784 -10.03 6.16 58.76
C ASN A 784 -10.38 4.89 57.96
N ALA A 785 -11.64 4.75 57.54
CA ALA A 785 -12.12 3.68 56.69
C ALA A 785 -11.79 3.98 55.23
N PHE A 786 -11.73 2.94 54.39
CA PHE A 786 -11.56 3.10 52.94
C PHE A 786 -12.61 4.06 52.38
N GLN A 787 -12.15 5.10 51.70
CA GLN A 787 -13.03 6.08 51.08
C GLN A 787 -13.87 5.41 50.01
N VAL A 788 -13.25 4.66 49.09
CA VAL A 788 -13.88 4.00 47.94
C VAL A 788 -14.07 2.49 48.21
N PRO A 789 -15.31 1.98 48.33
CA PRO A 789 -15.57 0.56 48.58
C PRO A 789 -15.00 -0.39 47.53
N LEU A 790 -14.98 -0.03 46.25
CA LEU A 790 -14.36 -0.86 45.21
C LEU A 790 -12.84 -1.02 45.39
N VAL A 791 -12.16 0.01 45.89
CA VAL A 791 -10.72 -0.07 46.21
C VAL A 791 -10.49 -1.05 47.35
N LYS A 792 -11.34 -1.03 48.39
CA LYS A 792 -11.29 -2.02 49.47
C LYS A 792 -11.41 -3.45 48.92
N LYS A 793 -12.44 -3.71 48.10
CA LYS A 793 -12.65 -5.03 47.48
C LYS A 793 -11.49 -5.49 46.59
N SER A 794 -10.88 -4.58 45.82
CA SER A 794 -9.70 -4.91 45.01
C SER A 794 -8.50 -5.31 45.86
N ILE A 795 -8.28 -4.62 46.98
CA ILE A 795 -7.15 -4.93 47.87
C ILE A 795 -7.41 -6.24 48.61
N GLU A 796 -8.66 -6.51 49.03
CA GLU A 796 -9.05 -7.82 49.57
C GLU A 796 -8.70 -8.95 48.58
N GLN A 797 -9.05 -8.81 47.29
CA GLN A 797 -8.66 -9.80 46.26
C GLN A 797 -7.14 -9.94 46.11
N PHE A 798 -6.39 -8.83 46.07
CA PHE A 798 -4.93 -8.91 45.97
C PHE A 798 -4.28 -9.62 47.16
N LEU A 799 -4.87 -9.52 48.35
CA LEU A 799 -4.39 -10.22 49.55
C LEU A 799 -4.83 -11.68 49.62
N GLU A 800 -5.89 -12.06 48.92
CA GLU A 800 -6.29 -13.47 48.76
C GLU A 800 -5.43 -14.19 47.70
N ASP A 801 -4.94 -13.45 46.70
CA ASP A 801 -4.06 -13.95 45.63
C ASP A 801 -2.57 -14.01 46.02
N GLU A 802 -2.12 -13.20 47.01
CA GLU A 802 -0.78 -13.23 47.64
C GLU A 802 -0.65 -14.36 48.67
#